data_AF-Q8T5Z7-F1
#
_entry.id   AF-Q8T5Z7-F1
#
_cell.length_a   1.000
_cell.length_b   1.000
_cell.length_c   1.000
_cell.angle_alpha   90.00
_cell.angle_beta   90.00
_cell.angle_gamma   90.00
#
_symmetry.space_group_name_H-M   'P 1'
#
loop_
_entity.id
_entity.type
_entity.pdbx_description
1 polymer ?
#
loop_
_entity_poly.entity_id
_entity_poly.type
_entity_poly.pdbx_seq_one_letter_code
_entity_poly.pdbx_strand_id
1 'polypeptide(L)'
;MSTYSRYNDEDEIRNNKISFGDNIKREFLHLKLLLKKNLLVSIRSYFSTGIEILSPIAFIIILFLISHFGSGNENPIVTYNQELPICKSYGENRCFNIMFSPSNSPSAIAIMEMLGEINNNSIYSYPSDTGYLPDLNNTIGLKGGLIMMNSIEDSFEFVLAHPNVTIAAVDFLSIPLGFQINGAPPKNEPLLKMDGNSLEFNVVVNTTCPNILATCPDYSIAITTAIEKAVITYYSQKIRNEKIPPPTISYGSNAFPRYPPEQGAARVWGGLFYYCGSMISFIFLLYKVSFEKENKLKQGMVMMGLSVNQYWISWFITSFTIDILISLITIIVGLACQLPFFLGSNFFVLIITFSLFTISMSSVAFFLLTFIQSTKSAIGIGMGIFIVGSIFQLVFSGMGTMIFELIYQTNSNGALAARIILFFIPMFHFTKVLTDIGNVTTNYPLLTYKFSDLSTDLNIGGTVLKTVIPTTGQSICYLLALIGVYTVLAWYFEHIIPGNDGTSSPPWFFVLPSYWGLSLKKVRHIPTPYFDDEDVRAAITKAHDASNRAPLIICGLSKSYTKLFRPKKTVHAVKYLSLSVEKGTILGFLGSNGCGKSTTIGMLTGLLEPTAGDALVYGHSVISNIAAVRRITSVVPQHDILWAEMTAREHLQLFSELKGIPAQERESQIQKVLDQVRLSKISNNLISTYSGGMKRRLSVAIACIGDPKIIFMDEPTTGVDPSSKRHLIDLVKSIKNDKVIILTSHDMHEVEILADKIVIMNEGVMACNGNSLQLKSKYGEGYSVNIVAKSPESIPAVVEFVTLSIPGCKFMKQSALQLNFGFPVTIDHQIIANFFKQLEEITNDPNNQLMRDWSVSHSTLDDVFLKVSHLAKLKTQ
;
A
#
# COMPACT_ATOMS: atom_id res chain seq x y z
N MET A 1 44.68 -7.44 -17.68
CA MET A 1 43.29 -7.90 -17.42
C MET A 1 42.79 -8.96 -18.39
N SER A 2 43.16 -8.96 -19.69
CA SER A 2 42.71 -10.01 -20.65
C SER A 2 43.21 -11.42 -20.33
N THR A 3 44.37 -11.56 -19.68
CA THR A 3 44.94 -12.86 -19.28
C THR A 3 44.22 -13.54 -18.12
N TYR A 4 43.41 -12.81 -17.34
CA TYR A 4 42.58 -13.37 -16.27
C TYR A 4 41.26 -13.98 -16.78
N SER A 5 40.87 -13.76 -18.05
CA SER A 5 39.55 -14.17 -18.53
C SER A 5 39.46 -15.61 -19.05
N ARG A 6 40.58 -16.30 -19.37
CA ARG A 6 40.54 -17.63 -20.01
C ARG A 6 40.68 -18.81 -19.05
N TYR A 7 41.23 -18.60 -17.85
CA TYR A 7 41.45 -19.69 -16.90
C TYR A 7 40.23 -19.95 -15.98
N ASN A 8 39.17 -19.13 -16.06
CA ASN A 8 38.00 -19.24 -15.19
C ASN A 8 36.81 -19.98 -15.81
N ASP A 9 36.74 -20.16 -17.14
CA ASP A 9 35.50 -20.62 -17.79
C ASP A 9 35.09 -22.06 -17.40
N GLU A 10 36.05 -22.99 -17.18
CA GLU A 10 35.74 -24.39 -16.83
C GLU A 10 35.50 -24.62 -15.33
N ASP A 11 36.25 -23.93 -14.46
CA ASP A 11 36.04 -23.98 -13.00
C ASP A 11 34.76 -23.20 -12.59
N GLU A 12 34.35 -22.17 -13.34
CA GLU A 12 33.11 -21.43 -13.09
C GLU A 12 31.84 -22.25 -13.36
N ILE A 13 31.82 -23.14 -14.35
CA ILE A 13 30.62 -23.95 -14.64
C ILE A 13 30.33 -24.96 -13.51
N ARG A 14 31.37 -25.58 -12.92
CA ARG A 14 31.21 -26.43 -11.72
C ARG A 14 30.83 -25.61 -10.49
N ASN A 15 31.45 -24.44 -10.29
CA ASN A 15 31.10 -23.51 -9.22
C ASN A 15 29.66 -22.97 -9.37
N ASN A 16 29.13 -22.83 -10.58
CA ASN A 16 27.77 -22.33 -10.84
C ASN A 16 26.68 -23.30 -10.37
N LYS A 17 26.86 -24.63 -10.48
CA LYS A 17 25.89 -25.61 -9.95
C LYS A 17 25.85 -25.63 -8.42
N ILE A 18 27.02 -25.55 -7.77
CA ILE A 18 27.13 -25.46 -6.30
C ILE A 18 26.57 -24.11 -5.81
N SER A 19 26.87 -23.02 -6.54
CA SER A 19 26.34 -21.67 -6.33
C SER A 19 24.82 -21.60 -6.44
N PHE A 20 24.18 -22.33 -7.36
CA PHE A 20 22.73 -22.28 -7.54
C PHE A 20 21.97 -22.81 -6.32
N GLY A 21 22.38 -23.95 -5.77
CA GLY A 21 21.79 -24.52 -4.57
C GLY A 21 21.97 -23.62 -3.34
N ASP A 22 23.16 -23.04 -3.18
CA ASP A 22 23.46 -22.11 -2.08
C ASP A 22 22.71 -20.79 -2.23
N ASN A 23 22.52 -20.30 -3.45
CA ASN A 23 21.69 -19.12 -3.72
C ASN A 23 20.24 -19.39 -3.35
N ILE A 24 19.63 -20.51 -3.77
CA ILE A 24 18.24 -20.83 -3.41
C ILE A 24 18.07 -20.93 -1.89
N LYS A 25 18.97 -21.65 -1.19
CA LYS A 25 18.93 -21.74 0.27
C LYS A 25 19.01 -20.37 0.93
N ARG A 26 19.85 -19.48 0.40
CA ARG A 26 19.98 -18.10 0.88
C ARG A 26 18.71 -17.29 0.63
N GLU A 27 18.14 -17.37 -0.57
CA GLU A 27 16.90 -16.68 -0.91
C GLU A 27 15.74 -17.14 -0.01
N PHE A 28 15.64 -18.44 0.28
CA PHE A 28 14.66 -18.97 1.23
C PHE A 28 14.92 -18.50 2.67
N LEU A 29 16.17 -18.44 3.10
CA LEU A 29 16.55 -17.87 4.40
C LEU A 29 16.11 -16.41 4.49
N HIS A 30 16.38 -15.60 3.47
CA HIS A 30 15.95 -14.20 3.41
C HIS A 30 14.43 -14.07 3.53
N LEU A 31 13.68 -14.91 2.80
CA LEU A 31 12.22 -14.93 2.88
C LEU A 31 11.72 -15.25 4.28
N LYS A 32 12.24 -16.32 4.89
CA LYS A 32 11.89 -16.74 6.25
C LYS A 32 12.14 -15.63 7.27
N LEU A 33 13.28 -14.93 7.15
CA LEU A 33 13.63 -13.81 8.02
C LEU A 33 12.66 -12.65 7.91
N LEU A 34 12.32 -12.26 6.69
CA LEU A 34 11.39 -11.17 6.44
C LEU A 34 9.98 -11.50 6.90
N LEU A 35 9.51 -12.74 6.71
CA LEU A 35 8.20 -13.18 7.22
C LEU A 35 8.17 -13.17 8.76
N LYS A 36 9.23 -13.66 9.41
CA LYS A 36 9.37 -13.58 10.88
C LYS A 36 9.37 -12.12 11.35
N LYS A 37 10.07 -11.23 10.66
CA LYS A 37 10.08 -9.79 10.94
C LYS A 37 8.70 -9.17 10.76
N ASN A 38 8.04 -9.41 9.63
CA ASN A 38 6.70 -8.90 9.35
C ASN A 38 5.70 -9.33 10.41
N LEU A 39 5.75 -10.61 10.81
CA LEU A 39 4.91 -11.17 11.86
C LEU A 39 5.20 -10.50 13.22
N LEU A 40 6.47 -10.38 13.61
CA LEU A 40 6.85 -9.78 14.89
C LEU A 40 6.43 -8.32 14.98
N VAL A 41 6.68 -7.53 13.93
CA VAL A 41 6.24 -6.13 13.86
C VAL A 41 4.72 -6.05 13.90
N SER A 42 4.00 -6.92 13.20
CA SER A 42 2.53 -6.96 13.22
C SER A 42 1.97 -7.30 14.60
N ILE A 43 2.57 -8.26 15.31
CA ILE A 43 2.18 -8.64 16.68
C ILE A 43 2.42 -7.49 17.66
N ARG A 44 3.55 -6.78 17.56
CA ARG A 44 3.87 -5.68 18.49
C ARG A 44 3.09 -4.41 18.19
N SER A 45 2.78 -4.17 16.92
CA SER A 45 1.82 -3.16 16.50
C SER A 45 0.38 -3.66 16.64
N TYR A 46 0.06 -4.37 17.74
CA TYR A 46 -1.21 -5.06 17.96
C TYR A 46 -2.42 -4.16 17.82
N PHE A 47 -2.30 -2.87 18.18
CA PHE A 47 -3.40 -1.91 18.03
C PHE A 47 -3.70 -1.63 16.55
N SER A 48 -2.65 -1.39 15.75
CA SER A 48 -2.76 -1.13 14.31
C SER A 48 -3.27 -2.36 13.56
N THR A 49 -2.64 -3.51 13.80
CA THR A 49 -3.02 -4.80 13.20
C THR A 49 -4.40 -5.25 13.68
N GLY A 50 -4.75 -4.97 14.94
CA GLY A 50 -6.07 -5.22 15.50
C GLY A 50 -7.16 -4.41 14.81
N ILE A 51 -6.94 -3.10 14.57
CA ILE A 51 -7.88 -2.27 13.81
C ILE A 51 -8.06 -2.79 12.37
N GLU A 52 -6.97 -3.17 11.72
CA GLU A 52 -7.00 -3.72 10.36
C GLU A 52 -7.86 -5.00 10.29
N ILE A 53 -7.66 -5.93 11.22
CA ILE A 53 -8.34 -7.23 11.26
C ILE A 53 -9.78 -7.12 11.78
N LEU A 54 -10.05 -6.23 12.74
CA LEU A 54 -11.37 -6.04 13.35
C LEU A 54 -12.26 -5.07 12.56
N SER A 55 -11.71 -4.38 11.57
CA SER A 55 -12.46 -3.40 10.77
C SER A 55 -13.71 -3.98 10.10
N PRO A 56 -13.68 -5.15 9.42
CA PRO A 56 -14.89 -5.75 8.85
C PRO A 56 -15.99 -5.96 9.88
N ILE A 57 -15.61 -6.29 11.12
CA ILE A 57 -16.55 -6.47 12.23
C ILE A 57 -17.29 -5.16 12.51
N ALA A 58 -16.57 -4.05 12.60
CA ALA A 58 -17.17 -2.75 12.84
C ALA A 58 -18.17 -2.36 11.73
N PHE A 59 -17.80 -2.52 10.46
CA PHE A 59 -18.71 -2.18 9.34
C PHE A 59 -19.94 -3.10 9.28
N ILE A 60 -19.78 -4.41 9.51
CA ILE A 60 -20.90 -5.35 9.50
C ILE A 60 -21.84 -5.11 10.69
N ILE A 61 -21.31 -4.80 11.88
CA ILE A 61 -22.14 -4.43 13.04
C ILE A 61 -22.90 -3.13 12.78
N ILE A 62 -22.28 -2.12 12.17
CA ILE A 62 -22.98 -0.88 11.81
C ILE A 62 -24.10 -1.18 10.80
N LEU A 63 -23.84 -2.02 9.79
CA LEU A 63 -24.88 -2.46 8.85
C LEU A 63 -26.03 -3.18 9.57
N PHE A 64 -25.70 -4.07 10.50
CA PHE A 64 -26.70 -4.78 11.31
C PHE A 64 -27.59 -3.81 12.11
N LEU A 65 -26.99 -2.82 12.77
CA LEU A 65 -27.74 -1.77 13.48
C LEU A 65 -28.64 -0.97 12.54
N ILE A 66 -28.13 -0.54 11.38
CA ILE A 66 -28.93 0.22 10.40
C ILE A 66 -30.09 -0.64 9.88
N SER A 67 -29.87 -1.93 9.63
CA SER A 67 -30.94 -2.84 9.20
C SER A 67 -32.05 -2.93 10.23
N HIS A 68 -31.71 -3.17 11.50
CA HIS A 68 -32.70 -3.38 12.55
C HIS A 68 -33.50 -2.12 12.90
N PHE A 69 -32.88 -0.93 12.86
CA PHE A 69 -33.53 0.32 13.27
C PHE A 69 -34.09 1.17 12.09
N GLY A 70 -33.84 0.80 10.84
CA GLY A 70 -34.06 1.65 9.66
C GLY A 70 -35.38 1.49 8.89
N SER A 71 -36.39 0.79 9.42
CA SER A 71 -37.65 0.52 8.70
C SER A 71 -38.64 1.69 8.74
N GLY A 72 -38.51 2.63 7.81
CA GLY A 72 -39.55 3.60 7.50
C GLY A 72 -39.32 4.22 6.14
N ASN A 73 -39.92 3.66 5.08
CA ASN A 73 -39.95 4.31 3.77
C ASN A 73 -41.29 4.04 3.07
N GLU A 74 -41.95 5.14 2.73
CA GLU A 74 -43.19 5.22 1.97
C GLU A 74 -42.88 5.13 0.46
N ASN A 75 -43.63 4.29 -0.26
CA ASN A 75 -43.42 4.07 -1.69
C ASN A 75 -44.11 5.17 -2.54
N PRO A 76 -43.46 5.68 -3.61
CA PRO A 76 -44.05 6.65 -4.52
C PRO A 76 -44.99 6.02 -5.56
N ILE A 77 -45.96 6.83 -5.99
CA ILE A 77 -47.14 6.46 -6.79
C ILE A 77 -46.82 6.42 -8.29
N VAL A 78 -47.19 5.33 -8.97
CA VAL A 78 -47.16 5.19 -10.45
C VAL A 78 -48.53 4.71 -10.94
N THR A 79 -49.00 5.28 -12.05
CA THR A 79 -50.33 5.05 -12.64
C THR A 79 -50.35 3.86 -13.62
N TYR A 80 -51.37 3.00 -13.51
CA TYR A 80 -51.63 1.85 -14.40
C TYR A 80 -53.05 1.89 -15.00
N ASN A 81 -53.24 1.23 -16.15
CA ASN A 81 -54.55 1.04 -16.80
C ASN A 81 -55.36 -0.10 -16.14
N GLN A 82 -56.68 0.09 -16.08
CA GLN A 82 -57.64 -0.36 -15.05
C GLN A 82 -58.21 -1.80 -15.19
N GLU A 83 -57.44 -2.80 -15.59
CA GLU A 83 -57.94 -4.19 -15.70
C GLU A 83 -57.13 -5.17 -14.86
N LEU A 84 -57.83 -6.14 -14.23
CA LEU A 84 -57.19 -7.19 -13.46
C LEU A 84 -56.31 -8.04 -14.41
N PRO A 85 -55.00 -8.18 -14.14
CA PRO A 85 -54.10 -8.90 -15.02
C PRO A 85 -54.51 -10.37 -15.18
N ILE A 86 -54.48 -10.87 -16.42
CA ILE A 86 -54.65 -12.30 -16.71
C ILE A 86 -53.41 -13.02 -16.20
N CYS A 87 -53.62 -13.98 -15.31
CA CYS A 87 -52.53 -14.72 -14.73
C CYS A 87 -51.86 -15.62 -15.80
N LYS A 88 -50.52 -15.72 -15.76
CA LYS A 88 -49.74 -16.59 -16.66
C LYS A 88 -49.22 -17.79 -15.88
N SER A 89 -49.61 -18.98 -16.31
CA SER A 89 -49.09 -20.25 -15.81
C SER A 89 -47.62 -20.42 -16.23
N TYR A 90 -46.78 -20.84 -15.28
CA TYR A 90 -45.38 -21.17 -15.53
C TYR A 90 -44.99 -22.45 -14.78
N GLY A 91 -44.44 -23.43 -15.50
CA GLY A 91 -43.99 -24.71 -14.95
C GLY A 91 -45.13 -25.68 -14.62
N GLU A 92 -46.13 -25.23 -13.86
CA GLU A 92 -47.37 -25.96 -13.65
C GLU A 92 -48.42 -25.42 -14.62
N ASN A 93 -49.09 -26.28 -15.39
CA ASN A 93 -50.11 -25.92 -16.40
C ASN A 93 -51.40 -25.31 -15.80
N ARG A 94 -51.31 -24.54 -14.71
CA ARG A 94 -52.40 -23.95 -13.95
C ARG A 94 -52.01 -22.57 -13.43
N CYS A 95 -53.00 -21.71 -13.20
CA CYS A 95 -52.78 -20.37 -12.70
C CYS A 95 -54.08 -19.75 -12.16
N PHE A 96 -54.01 -19.07 -11.02
CA PHE A 96 -55.10 -18.30 -10.40
C PHE A 96 -54.71 -16.83 -10.31
N ASN A 97 -55.71 -15.94 -10.39
CA ASN A 97 -55.48 -14.51 -10.40
C ASN A 97 -55.16 -13.99 -9.00
N ILE A 98 -56.01 -14.25 -8.01
CA ILE A 98 -55.86 -13.72 -6.65
C ILE A 98 -56.28 -14.78 -5.63
N MET A 99 -55.51 -14.97 -4.56
CA MET A 99 -55.99 -15.62 -3.33
C MET A 99 -56.55 -14.56 -2.39
N PHE A 100 -57.49 -14.90 -1.52
CA PHE A 100 -57.93 -13.97 -0.49
C PHE A 100 -58.21 -14.65 0.85
N SER A 101 -57.96 -13.92 1.94
CA SER A 101 -58.21 -14.32 3.32
C SER A 101 -59.00 -13.24 4.07
N PRO A 102 -59.79 -13.59 5.11
CA PRO A 102 -60.06 -14.94 5.61
C PRO A 102 -61.33 -15.58 4.98
N SER A 103 -61.33 -16.91 4.83
CA SER A 103 -62.45 -17.71 4.30
C SER A 103 -63.71 -17.67 5.17
N ASN A 104 -63.59 -17.27 6.43
CA ASN A 104 -64.69 -17.19 7.39
C ASN A 104 -65.47 -15.87 7.34
N SER A 105 -65.09 -14.91 6.49
CA SER A 105 -65.79 -13.63 6.34
C SER A 105 -66.76 -13.66 5.15
N PRO A 106 -68.08 -13.63 5.41
CA PRO A 106 -69.08 -13.55 4.34
C PRO A 106 -68.94 -12.25 3.52
N SER A 107 -68.52 -11.15 4.15
CA SER A 107 -68.37 -9.87 3.48
C SER A 107 -67.16 -9.84 2.55
N ALA A 108 -66.03 -10.41 2.95
CA ALA A 108 -64.87 -10.58 2.07
C ALA A 108 -65.21 -11.46 0.86
N ILE A 109 -65.95 -12.56 1.06
CA ILE A 109 -66.44 -13.43 -0.02
C ILE A 109 -67.35 -12.63 -0.96
N ALA A 110 -68.29 -11.85 -0.44
CA ALA A 110 -69.20 -11.05 -1.27
C ALA A 110 -68.47 -10.00 -2.13
N ILE A 111 -67.43 -9.35 -1.61
CA ILE A 111 -66.59 -8.40 -2.38
C ILE A 111 -65.83 -9.13 -3.48
N MET A 112 -65.26 -10.29 -3.16
CA MET A 112 -64.48 -11.08 -4.12
C MET A 112 -65.35 -11.80 -5.16
N GLU A 113 -66.59 -12.16 -4.83
CA GLU A 113 -67.63 -12.60 -5.79
C GLU A 113 -67.92 -11.52 -6.82
N MET A 114 -68.11 -10.27 -6.39
CA MET A 114 -68.28 -9.15 -7.33
C MET A 114 -67.05 -8.96 -8.22
N LEU A 115 -65.84 -9.10 -7.66
CA LEU A 115 -64.61 -9.05 -8.45
C LEU A 115 -64.56 -10.18 -9.48
N GLY A 116 -65.01 -11.38 -9.10
CA GLY A 116 -65.16 -12.54 -9.97
C GLY A 116 -66.13 -12.30 -11.11
N GLU A 117 -67.33 -11.79 -10.81
CA GLU A 117 -68.37 -11.45 -11.80
C GLU A 117 -67.89 -10.39 -12.79
N ILE A 118 -67.22 -9.33 -12.33
CA ILE A 118 -66.71 -8.25 -13.19
C ILE A 118 -65.66 -8.77 -14.18
N ASN A 119 -64.87 -9.76 -13.79
CA ASN A 119 -63.75 -10.28 -14.59
C ASN A 119 -63.99 -11.68 -15.18
N ASN A 120 -65.21 -12.25 -15.09
CA ASN A 120 -65.54 -13.64 -15.47
C ASN A 120 -64.62 -14.71 -14.82
N ASN A 121 -64.28 -14.56 -13.54
CA ASN A 121 -63.47 -15.50 -12.77
C ASN A 121 -64.32 -16.31 -11.79
N SER A 122 -64.11 -17.62 -11.73
CA SER A 122 -64.71 -18.53 -10.74
C SER A 122 -63.97 -18.48 -9.39
N ILE A 123 -64.72 -18.66 -8.28
CA ILE A 123 -64.15 -18.79 -6.93
C ILE A 123 -63.97 -20.26 -6.57
N TYR A 124 -62.83 -20.58 -5.98
CA TYR A 124 -62.45 -21.90 -5.46
C TYR A 124 -62.12 -21.79 -3.96
N SER A 125 -62.41 -22.82 -3.18
CA SER A 125 -62.11 -22.87 -1.73
C SER A 125 -60.85 -23.69 -1.42
N TYR A 126 -60.03 -23.22 -0.49
CA TYR A 126 -58.87 -23.92 0.08
C TYR A 126 -58.83 -23.75 1.61
N PRO A 127 -58.53 -24.80 2.39
CA PRO A 127 -58.43 -26.21 2.02
C PRO A 127 -59.83 -26.83 1.83
N SER A 128 -59.96 -27.85 0.99
CA SER A 128 -61.15 -28.70 1.00
C SER A 128 -61.20 -29.51 2.30
N ASP A 129 -62.39 -29.97 2.71
CA ASP A 129 -62.65 -30.78 3.93
C ASP A 129 -61.74 -32.02 4.12
N THR A 130 -60.90 -32.35 3.12
CA THR A 130 -59.96 -33.46 3.12
C THR A 130 -58.59 -33.14 3.75
N GLY A 131 -58.30 -31.91 4.17
CA GLY A 131 -57.09 -31.56 4.95
C GLY A 131 -55.75 -31.71 4.23
N TYR A 132 -55.77 -32.18 2.98
CA TYR A 132 -54.67 -32.10 2.02
C TYR A 132 -54.98 -30.97 1.06
N LEU A 133 -53.94 -30.35 0.47
CA LEU A 133 -54.12 -29.39 -0.63
C LEU A 133 -55.23 -29.91 -1.57
N PRO A 134 -56.18 -29.06 -2.04
CA PRO A 134 -57.28 -29.51 -2.88
C PRO A 134 -56.68 -30.31 -4.01
N ASP A 135 -57.26 -31.47 -4.34
CA ASP A 135 -56.74 -32.40 -5.35
C ASP A 135 -56.26 -31.64 -6.59
N LEU A 136 -54.97 -31.29 -6.57
CA LEU A 136 -54.36 -30.31 -7.46
C LEU A 136 -54.29 -30.87 -8.88
N ASN A 137 -54.55 -32.16 -9.04
CA ASN A 137 -54.68 -32.84 -10.32
C ASN A 137 -55.89 -32.37 -11.13
N ASN A 138 -57.00 -31.94 -10.50
CA ASN A 138 -58.18 -31.46 -11.21
C ASN A 138 -58.06 -30.01 -11.70
N THR A 139 -57.07 -29.25 -11.22
CA THR A 139 -56.85 -27.86 -11.62
C THR A 139 -55.83 -27.69 -12.75
N ILE A 140 -55.26 -28.80 -13.25
CA ILE A 140 -54.32 -28.80 -14.38
C ILE A 140 -55.06 -28.32 -15.64
N GLY A 141 -54.72 -27.13 -16.14
CA GLY A 141 -55.33 -26.47 -17.29
C GLY A 141 -56.11 -25.19 -16.95
N LEU A 142 -56.47 -24.97 -15.68
CA LEU A 142 -57.20 -23.76 -15.26
C LEU A 142 -56.29 -22.53 -15.33
N LYS A 143 -56.73 -21.50 -16.06
CA LYS A 143 -56.05 -20.20 -16.15
C LYS A 143 -57.08 -19.12 -15.79
N GLY A 144 -56.95 -18.58 -14.59
CA GLY A 144 -57.91 -17.63 -14.01
C GLY A 144 -58.73 -18.26 -12.90
N GLY A 145 -59.15 -17.41 -11.95
CA GLY A 145 -59.91 -17.82 -10.78
C GLY A 145 -59.42 -17.14 -9.49
N LEU A 146 -60.29 -17.13 -8.48
CA LEU A 146 -60.01 -16.62 -7.14
C LEU A 146 -59.97 -17.80 -6.16
N ILE A 147 -59.00 -17.83 -5.25
CA ILE A 147 -58.92 -18.89 -4.22
C ILE A 147 -59.19 -18.29 -2.84
N MET A 148 -60.10 -18.88 -2.07
CA MET A 148 -60.29 -18.56 -0.65
C MET A 148 -59.27 -19.30 0.20
N MET A 149 -58.63 -18.59 1.13
CA MET A 149 -57.68 -19.12 2.13
C MET A 149 -58.19 -18.81 3.54
N ASN A 150 -57.95 -19.68 4.53
CA ASN A 150 -58.44 -19.42 5.90
C ASN A 150 -57.71 -18.27 6.58
N SER A 151 -56.40 -18.16 6.35
CA SER A 151 -55.54 -17.15 6.95
C SER A 151 -54.54 -16.60 5.92
N ILE A 152 -53.93 -15.46 6.22
CA ILE A 152 -52.82 -14.94 5.42
C ILE A 152 -51.60 -15.88 5.52
N GLU A 153 -51.39 -16.56 6.65
CA GLU A 153 -50.35 -17.57 6.82
C GLU A 153 -50.54 -18.78 5.90
N ASP A 154 -51.79 -19.24 5.71
CA ASP A 154 -52.10 -20.34 4.78
C ASP A 154 -51.82 -19.90 3.35
N SER A 155 -52.17 -18.65 3.00
CA SER A 155 -51.86 -18.06 1.69
C SER A 155 -50.35 -18.05 1.44
N PHE A 156 -49.55 -17.82 2.49
CA PHE A 156 -48.10 -17.88 2.41
C PHE A 156 -47.61 -19.31 2.19
N GLU A 157 -48.08 -20.29 2.96
CA GLU A 157 -47.68 -21.70 2.81
C GLU A 157 -48.03 -22.24 1.41
N PHE A 158 -49.19 -21.88 0.87
CA PHE A 158 -49.61 -22.29 -0.47
C PHE A 158 -48.69 -21.74 -1.57
N VAL A 159 -48.33 -20.45 -1.51
CA VAL A 159 -47.43 -19.87 -2.52
C VAL A 159 -45.98 -20.37 -2.35
N LEU A 160 -45.54 -20.68 -1.12
CA LEU A 160 -44.25 -21.35 -0.91
C LEU A 160 -44.21 -22.73 -1.59
N ALA A 161 -45.30 -23.50 -1.51
CA ALA A 161 -45.42 -24.78 -2.20
C ALA A 161 -45.56 -24.62 -3.73
N HIS A 162 -46.19 -23.53 -4.18
CA HIS A 162 -46.56 -23.29 -5.58
C HIS A 162 -46.20 -21.86 -6.05
N PRO A 163 -44.91 -21.52 -6.22
CA PRO A 163 -44.46 -20.15 -6.49
C PRO A 163 -45.01 -19.55 -7.79
N ASN A 164 -45.41 -20.37 -8.76
CA ASN A 164 -45.81 -19.91 -10.09
C ASN A 164 -47.32 -19.98 -10.35
N VAL A 165 -48.13 -20.19 -9.30
CA VAL A 165 -49.56 -20.51 -9.45
C VAL A 165 -50.46 -19.30 -9.25
N THR A 166 -50.03 -18.25 -8.55
CA THR A 166 -50.90 -17.11 -8.19
C THR A 166 -50.21 -15.76 -8.40
N ILE A 167 -50.95 -14.72 -8.80
CA ILE A 167 -50.38 -13.37 -8.98
C ILE A 167 -50.24 -12.62 -7.64
N ALA A 168 -51.22 -12.76 -6.75
CA ALA A 168 -51.25 -12.08 -5.47
C ALA A 168 -52.19 -12.77 -4.48
N ALA A 169 -52.04 -12.47 -3.18
CA ALA A 169 -53.03 -12.70 -2.14
C ALA A 169 -53.60 -11.35 -1.65
N VAL A 170 -54.83 -11.34 -1.15
CA VAL A 170 -55.51 -10.17 -0.58
C VAL A 170 -56.01 -10.55 0.80
N ASP A 171 -55.52 -9.86 1.82
CA ASP A 171 -55.92 -10.09 3.21
C ASP A 171 -56.81 -8.96 3.70
N PHE A 172 -58.07 -9.27 4.02
CA PHE A 172 -59.01 -8.29 4.55
C PHE A 172 -58.80 -8.12 6.06
N LEU A 173 -58.51 -6.89 6.49
CA LEU A 173 -58.22 -6.53 7.89
C LEU A 173 -59.44 -5.94 8.60
N SER A 174 -60.24 -5.12 7.91
CA SER A 174 -61.45 -4.54 8.46
C SER A 174 -62.53 -4.34 7.42
N ILE A 175 -63.79 -4.44 7.86
CA ILE A 175 -64.98 -4.23 7.04
C ILE A 175 -65.86 -3.17 7.73
N PRO A 176 -66.45 -2.22 6.99
CA PRO A 176 -67.28 -1.17 7.57
C PRO A 176 -68.56 -1.73 8.19
N LEU A 177 -68.97 -1.17 9.34
CA LEU A 177 -70.21 -1.55 10.06
C LEU A 177 -71.48 -1.48 9.20
N GLY A 178 -71.51 -0.60 8.19
CA GLY A 178 -72.63 -0.43 7.27
C GLY A 178 -72.68 -1.43 6.10
N PHE A 179 -71.74 -2.39 6.03
CA PHE A 179 -71.78 -3.41 4.98
C PHE A 179 -72.98 -4.34 5.20
N GLN A 180 -73.85 -4.50 4.19
CA GLN A 180 -75.03 -5.38 4.26
C GLN A 180 -74.94 -6.46 3.18
N ILE A 181 -75.20 -7.72 3.54
CA ILE A 181 -75.25 -8.86 2.64
C ILE A 181 -76.71 -9.27 2.47
N ASN A 182 -77.23 -9.23 1.23
CA ASN A 182 -78.63 -9.55 0.91
C ASN A 182 -79.65 -8.81 1.80
N GLY A 183 -79.35 -7.56 2.19
CA GLY A 183 -80.22 -6.72 3.01
C GLY A 183 -80.16 -6.97 4.52
N ALA A 184 -79.25 -7.83 5.00
CA ALA A 184 -79.00 -8.03 6.42
C ALA A 184 -77.56 -7.63 6.80
N PRO A 185 -77.35 -7.01 7.97
CA PRO A 185 -75.99 -6.80 8.49
C PRO A 185 -75.32 -8.15 8.77
N PRO A 186 -74.02 -8.31 8.48
CA PRO A 186 -73.30 -9.54 8.75
C PRO A 186 -73.34 -9.85 10.25
N LYS A 187 -73.98 -10.96 10.61
CA LYS A 187 -74.02 -11.45 12.00
C LYS A 187 -72.76 -12.29 12.26
N ASN A 188 -72.06 -12.03 13.36
CA ASN A 188 -70.86 -12.76 13.80
C ASN A 188 -69.67 -12.70 12.82
N GLU A 189 -69.34 -11.53 12.28
CA GLU A 189 -68.18 -11.37 11.41
C GLU A 189 -66.91 -10.93 12.18
N PRO A 190 -65.78 -11.65 12.05
CA PRO A 190 -64.56 -11.35 12.81
C PRO A 190 -63.87 -10.04 12.39
N LEU A 191 -64.14 -9.55 11.19
CA LEU A 191 -63.49 -8.37 10.61
C LEU A 191 -64.19 -7.03 10.93
N LEU A 192 -65.23 -7.03 11.77
CA LEU A 192 -65.93 -5.81 12.18
C LEU A 192 -65.10 -5.03 13.21
N LYS A 193 -64.48 -3.91 12.79
CA LYS A 193 -63.94 -2.91 13.72
C LYS A 193 -65.07 -2.01 14.21
N MET A 194 -65.15 -1.79 15.53
CA MET A 194 -66.20 -0.99 16.18
C MET A 194 -66.16 0.51 15.85
N ASP A 195 -65.07 1.01 15.26
CA ASP A 195 -64.81 2.44 15.09
C ASP A 195 -64.28 2.74 13.68
N GLY A 196 -65.18 2.90 12.70
CA GLY A 196 -64.81 3.39 11.36
C GLY A 196 -65.69 2.91 10.20
N ASN A 197 -65.85 3.79 9.19
CA ASN A 197 -66.42 3.47 7.88
C ASN A 197 -65.30 3.08 6.87
N SER A 198 -64.25 2.38 7.34
CA SER A 198 -63.09 2.03 6.53
C SER A 198 -63.03 0.54 6.17
N LEU A 199 -62.80 0.27 4.89
CA LEU A 199 -62.43 -1.05 4.39
C LEU A 199 -60.90 -1.11 4.36
N GLU A 200 -60.29 -1.93 5.20
CA GLU A 200 -58.84 -2.14 5.23
C GLU A 200 -58.50 -3.50 4.63
N PHE A 201 -57.61 -3.53 3.64
CA PHE A 201 -57.07 -4.78 3.11
C PHE A 201 -55.59 -4.64 2.73
N ASN A 202 -54.84 -5.72 2.84
CA ASN A 202 -53.46 -5.82 2.39
C ASN A 202 -53.41 -6.60 1.09
N VAL A 203 -52.84 -5.99 0.04
CA VAL A 203 -52.48 -6.73 -1.18
C VAL A 203 -51.07 -7.26 -1.04
N VAL A 204 -50.98 -8.56 -1.04
CA VAL A 204 -49.75 -9.34 -0.97
C VAL A 204 -49.39 -9.78 -2.39
N VAL A 205 -48.50 -9.07 -3.07
CA VAL A 205 -48.15 -9.40 -4.46
C VAL A 205 -47.14 -10.54 -4.48
N ASN A 206 -47.40 -11.57 -5.29
CA ASN A 206 -46.46 -12.65 -5.48
C ASN A 206 -45.25 -12.14 -6.29
N THR A 207 -44.08 -12.10 -5.65
CA THR A 207 -42.82 -11.71 -6.27
C THR A 207 -41.99 -12.91 -6.75
N THR A 208 -42.46 -14.15 -6.58
CA THR A 208 -41.79 -15.31 -7.18
C THR A 208 -42.13 -15.37 -8.67
N CYS A 209 -41.35 -14.65 -9.47
CA CYS A 209 -41.41 -14.80 -10.92
C CYS A 209 -40.59 -16.04 -11.34
N PRO A 210 -41.10 -16.85 -12.27
CA PRO A 210 -40.39 -18.01 -12.85
C PRO A 210 -39.19 -17.58 -13.70
N ASN A 211 -39.26 -16.36 -14.25
CA ASN A 211 -38.09 -15.71 -14.80
C ASN A 211 -37.32 -15.11 -13.63
N ILE A 212 -36.14 -15.68 -13.34
CA ILE A 212 -35.24 -15.32 -12.22
C ILE A 212 -34.94 -13.81 -12.12
N LEU A 213 -35.25 -13.03 -13.17
CA LEU A 213 -34.69 -11.71 -13.45
C LEU A 213 -35.70 -10.67 -13.95
N ALA A 214 -37.00 -10.97 -14.05
CA ALA A 214 -37.97 -9.90 -14.28
C ALA A 214 -38.32 -9.29 -12.92
N THR A 215 -38.25 -7.96 -12.76
CA THR A 215 -39.03 -7.28 -11.72
C THR A 215 -40.47 -7.71 -11.93
N CYS A 216 -41.04 -8.47 -10.99
CA CYS A 216 -42.44 -8.84 -11.11
C CYS A 216 -43.24 -7.55 -11.25
N PRO A 217 -44.09 -7.42 -12.28
CA PRO A 217 -44.99 -6.28 -12.37
C PRO A 217 -45.73 -6.16 -11.04
N ASP A 218 -45.58 -5.00 -10.40
CA ASP A 218 -46.29 -4.72 -9.17
C ASP A 218 -47.76 -4.54 -9.51
N TYR A 219 -48.51 -5.64 -9.35
CA TYR A 219 -49.95 -5.63 -9.56
C TYR A 219 -50.69 -5.07 -8.36
N SER A 220 -50.02 -4.63 -7.28
CA SER A 220 -50.69 -4.13 -6.07
C SER A 220 -51.72 -3.07 -6.42
N ILE A 221 -51.34 -2.08 -7.23
CA ILE A 221 -52.23 -0.98 -7.66
C ILE A 221 -53.35 -1.46 -8.59
N ALA A 222 -53.05 -2.38 -9.52
CA ALA A 222 -54.07 -2.92 -10.42
C ALA A 222 -55.12 -3.73 -9.64
N ILE A 223 -54.67 -4.48 -8.64
CA ILE A 223 -55.52 -5.28 -7.75
C ILE A 223 -56.30 -4.37 -6.81
N THR A 224 -55.69 -3.34 -6.19
CA THR A 224 -56.41 -2.39 -5.35
C THR A 224 -57.48 -1.67 -6.15
N THR A 225 -57.15 -1.16 -7.34
CA THR A 225 -58.13 -0.51 -8.24
C THR A 225 -59.26 -1.47 -8.63
N ALA A 226 -58.95 -2.75 -8.88
CA ALA A 226 -59.95 -3.75 -9.21
C ALA A 226 -60.87 -4.05 -8.02
N ILE A 227 -60.34 -4.13 -6.80
CA ILE A 227 -61.12 -4.29 -5.55
C ILE A 227 -61.97 -3.04 -5.29
N GLU A 228 -61.40 -1.84 -5.43
CA GLU A 228 -62.15 -0.58 -5.30
C GLU A 228 -63.34 -0.54 -6.28
N LYS A 229 -63.13 -0.94 -7.54
CA LYS A 229 -64.19 -1.06 -8.53
C LYS A 229 -65.23 -2.11 -8.13
N ALA A 230 -64.83 -3.25 -7.58
CA ALA A 230 -65.74 -4.29 -7.09
C ALA A 230 -66.59 -3.79 -5.90
N VAL A 231 -65.97 -3.09 -4.95
CA VAL A 231 -66.66 -2.49 -3.79
C VAL A 231 -67.66 -1.43 -4.26
N ILE A 232 -67.25 -0.49 -5.12
CA ILE A 232 -68.16 0.54 -5.66
C ILE A 232 -69.34 -0.12 -6.40
N THR A 233 -69.07 -1.16 -7.19
CA THR A 233 -70.12 -1.89 -7.92
C THR A 233 -71.08 -2.57 -6.94
N TYR A 234 -70.58 -3.21 -5.88
CA TYR A 234 -71.38 -3.82 -4.82
C TYR A 234 -72.34 -2.82 -4.16
N TYR A 235 -71.81 -1.67 -3.72
CA TYR A 235 -72.62 -0.60 -3.13
C TYR A 235 -73.65 -0.06 -4.13
N SER A 236 -73.29 0.10 -5.41
CA SER A 236 -74.21 0.61 -6.44
C SER A 236 -75.36 -0.35 -6.78
N GLN A 237 -75.11 -1.67 -6.75
CA GLN A 237 -76.09 -2.67 -7.18
C GLN A 237 -76.97 -3.17 -6.04
N LYS A 238 -76.38 -3.49 -4.88
CA LYS A 238 -77.05 -4.17 -3.75
C LYS A 238 -77.53 -3.21 -2.66
N ILE A 239 -76.87 -2.06 -2.46
CA ILE A 239 -77.25 -1.04 -1.45
C ILE A 239 -77.85 0.17 -2.17
N ARG A 240 -78.87 -0.05 -3.01
CA ARG A 240 -79.55 1.04 -3.75
C ARG A 240 -80.37 1.97 -2.86
N ASN A 241 -80.71 1.55 -1.65
CA ASN A 241 -81.78 2.15 -0.86
C ASN A 241 -81.34 2.94 0.38
N GLU A 242 -80.06 2.92 0.74
CA GLU A 242 -79.54 3.67 1.88
C GLU A 242 -78.51 4.68 1.39
N LYS A 243 -78.63 5.96 1.79
CA LYS A 243 -77.66 7.03 1.49
C LYS A 243 -76.33 6.84 2.23
N ILE A 244 -75.82 5.60 2.28
CA ILE A 244 -74.55 5.28 2.90
C ILE A 244 -73.44 5.71 1.94
N PRO A 245 -72.56 6.64 2.34
CA PRO A 245 -71.39 6.98 1.52
C PRO A 245 -70.49 5.75 1.38
N PRO A 246 -69.84 5.55 0.22
CA PRO A 246 -68.89 4.45 0.05
C PRO A 246 -67.81 4.52 1.16
N PRO A 247 -67.35 3.37 1.65
CA PRO A 247 -66.35 3.33 2.71
C PRO A 247 -65.03 3.94 2.23
N THR A 248 -64.30 4.55 3.15
CA THR A 248 -62.92 4.97 2.89
C THR A 248 -62.05 3.74 2.79
N ILE A 249 -61.53 3.46 1.61
CA ILE A 249 -60.66 2.30 1.37
C ILE A 249 -59.24 2.68 1.77
N SER A 250 -58.68 1.92 2.70
CA SER A 250 -57.27 2.01 3.09
C SER A 250 -56.62 0.69 2.73
N TYR A 251 -55.52 0.72 2.00
CA TYR A 251 -54.83 -0.50 1.60
C TYR A 251 -53.36 -0.47 1.98
N GLY A 252 -52.85 -1.61 2.40
CA GLY A 252 -51.42 -1.88 2.45
C GLY A 252 -51.00 -2.68 1.23
N SER A 253 -49.78 -2.48 0.74
CA SER A 253 -49.15 -3.40 -0.21
C SER A 253 -47.93 -4.03 0.45
N ASN A 254 -47.88 -5.36 0.41
CA ASN A 254 -46.76 -6.14 0.89
C ASN A 254 -46.28 -7.05 -0.26
N ALA A 255 -44.97 -7.27 -0.37
CA ALA A 255 -44.43 -8.27 -1.27
C ALA A 255 -44.41 -9.64 -0.60
N PHE A 256 -44.64 -10.70 -1.38
CA PHE A 256 -44.53 -12.09 -0.96
C PHE A 256 -43.47 -12.87 -1.76
N PRO A 257 -42.64 -13.75 -1.14
CA PRO A 257 -42.53 -14.01 0.30
C PRO A 257 -42.29 -12.72 1.10
N ARG A 258 -42.89 -12.61 2.30
CA ARG A 258 -42.63 -11.48 3.20
C ARG A 258 -41.12 -11.45 3.43
N TYR A 259 -40.42 -10.54 2.75
CA TYR A 259 -39.07 -10.17 3.14
C TYR A 259 -39.19 -9.60 4.55
N PRO A 260 -38.38 -10.02 5.54
CA PRO A 260 -38.36 -9.30 6.81
C PRO A 260 -38.14 -7.81 6.50
N PRO A 261 -39.08 -6.89 6.81
CA PRO A 261 -38.90 -5.46 6.56
C PRO A 261 -37.64 -4.94 7.27
N GLU A 262 -37.24 -5.62 8.34
CA GLU A 262 -36.05 -5.37 9.18
C GLU A 262 -34.70 -5.49 8.47
N GLN A 263 -34.61 -5.88 7.19
CA GLN A 263 -33.32 -6.02 6.51
C GLN A 263 -33.24 -5.37 5.12
N GLY A 264 -34.21 -4.55 4.74
CA GLY A 264 -34.17 -3.79 3.47
C GLY A 264 -32.92 -2.91 3.33
N ALA A 265 -32.42 -2.34 4.44
CA ALA A 265 -31.16 -1.61 4.44
C ALA A 265 -29.94 -2.52 4.15
N ALA A 266 -29.94 -3.79 4.55
CA ALA A 266 -28.86 -4.72 4.20
C ALA A 266 -28.81 -5.00 2.69
N ARG A 267 -29.96 -4.96 1.99
CA ARG A 267 -30.03 -5.07 0.53
C ARG A 267 -29.38 -3.88 -0.17
N VAL A 268 -29.74 -2.66 0.23
CA VAL A 268 -29.28 -1.42 -0.43
C VAL A 268 -27.85 -1.07 -0.02
N TRP A 269 -27.54 -1.17 1.28
CA TRP A 269 -26.28 -0.73 1.85
C TRP A 269 -25.27 -1.85 2.03
N GLY A 270 -25.66 -3.13 1.98
CA GLY A 270 -24.77 -4.25 2.27
C GLY A 270 -23.50 -4.24 1.42
N GLY A 271 -23.64 -4.02 0.10
CA GLY A 271 -22.49 -3.95 -0.80
C GLY A 271 -21.46 -2.90 -0.41
N LEU A 272 -21.91 -1.73 0.06
CA LEU A 272 -21.03 -0.67 0.56
C LEU A 272 -20.27 -1.09 1.82
N PHE A 273 -20.95 -1.65 2.82
CA PHE A 273 -20.32 -2.01 4.10
C PHE A 273 -19.37 -3.20 3.95
N TYR A 274 -19.71 -4.19 3.12
CA TYR A 274 -18.82 -5.31 2.79
C TYR A 274 -17.55 -4.84 2.08
N TYR A 275 -17.70 -3.87 1.17
CA TYR A 275 -16.60 -3.21 0.49
C TYR A 275 -15.73 -2.40 1.47
N CYS A 276 -16.32 -1.60 2.35
CA CYS A 276 -15.57 -0.78 3.31
C CYS A 276 -14.69 -1.62 4.24
N GLY A 277 -15.24 -2.72 4.77
CA GLY A 277 -14.49 -3.65 5.63
C GLY A 277 -13.31 -4.30 4.92
N SER A 278 -13.47 -4.67 3.64
CA SER A 278 -12.41 -5.31 2.85
C SER A 278 -11.36 -4.33 2.32
N MET A 279 -11.74 -3.08 2.04
CA MET A 279 -10.83 -2.06 1.48
C MET A 279 -9.82 -1.51 2.51
N ILE A 280 -10.02 -1.74 3.80
CA ILE A 280 -9.09 -1.20 4.81
C ILE A 280 -7.72 -1.86 4.75
N SER A 281 -7.63 -3.16 4.43
CA SER A 281 -6.33 -3.81 4.25
C SER A 281 -5.48 -3.15 3.15
N PHE A 282 -6.12 -2.74 2.05
CA PHE A 282 -5.46 -2.00 0.98
C PHE A 282 -4.80 -0.71 1.48
N ILE A 283 -5.48 0.07 2.33
CA ILE A 283 -4.93 1.32 2.89
C ILE A 283 -3.76 1.03 3.84
N PHE A 284 -3.89 0.02 4.70
CA PHE A 284 -2.83 -0.38 5.64
C PHE A 284 -1.60 -0.92 4.91
N LEU A 285 -1.77 -1.69 3.84
CA LEU A 285 -0.68 -2.18 3.00
C LEU A 285 0.09 -1.01 2.35
N LEU A 286 -0.63 -0.04 1.77
CA LEU A 286 -0.03 1.18 1.23
C LEU A 286 0.77 1.91 2.30
N TYR A 287 0.21 2.10 3.49
CA TYR A 287 0.88 2.77 4.60
C TYR A 287 2.16 2.04 5.04
N LYS A 288 2.07 0.73 5.36
CA LYS A 288 3.18 -0.05 5.93
C LYS A 288 4.37 -0.12 4.96
N VAL A 289 4.13 -0.38 3.68
CA VAL A 289 5.22 -0.46 2.68
C VAL A 289 5.79 0.94 2.39
N SER A 290 4.95 1.97 2.25
CA SER A 290 5.44 3.34 2.08
C SER A 290 6.25 3.82 3.29
N PHE A 291 5.90 3.41 4.50
CA PHE A 291 6.68 3.73 5.71
C PHE A 291 8.08 3.12 5.67
N GLU A 292 8.22 1.87 5.23
CA GLU A 292 9.54 1.26 5.03
C GLU A 292 10.34 1.91 3.89
N LYS A 293 9.68 2.36 2.82
CA LYS A 293 10.32 3.09 1.71
C LYS A 293 10.78 4.49 2.14
N GLU A 294 9.96 5.22 2.90
CA GLU A 294 10.24 6.58 3.38
C GLU A 294 11.43 6.58 4.36
N ASN A 295 11.44 5.63 5.31
CA ASN A 295 12.54 5.45 6.27
C ASN A 295 13.75 4.72 5.69
N LYS A 296 13.78 4.47 4.36
CA LYS A 296 14.87 3.78 3.65
C LYS A 296 15.21 2.39 4.23
N LEU A 297 14.27 1.75 4.91
CA LEU A 297 14.49 0.45 5.56
C LEU A 297 14.78 -0.64 4.54
N LYS A 298 14.05 -0.63 3.41
CA LYS A 298 14.30 -1.50 2.26
C LYS A 298 15.76 -1.42 1.79
N GLN A 299 16.26 -0.21 1.58
CA GLN A 299 17.62 0.04 1.10
C GLN A 299 18.66 -0.44 2.09
N GLY A 300 18.39 -0.17 3.36
CA GLY A 300 19.21 -0.63 4.46
C GLY A 300 19.42 -2.14 4.46
N MET A 301 18.33 -2.90 4.34
CA MET A 301 18.40 -4.35 4.25
C MET A 301 19.14 -4.83 2.98
N VAL A 302 18.90 -4.18 1.84
CA VAL A 302 19.56 -4.53 0.57
C VAL A 302 21.08 -4.33 0.66
N MET A 303 21.54 -3.22 1.25
CA MET A 303 22.97 -2.97 1.46
C MET A 303 23.63 -4.00 2.38
N MET A 304 22.88 -4.58 3.32
CA MET A 304 23.41 -5.60 4.23
C MET A 304 23.45 -7.02 3.63
N GLY A 305 22.84 -7.25 2.47
CA GLY A 305 22.83 -8.55 1.81
C GLY A 305 21.48 -9.05 1.32
N LEU A 306 20.37 -8.40 1.71
CA LEU A 306 19.02 -8.85 1.35
C LEU A 306 18.80 -8.76 -0.17
N SER A 307 18.11 -9.74 -0.72
CA SER A 307 17.66 -9.69 -2.11
C SER A 307 16.37 -8.90 -2.24
N VAL A 308 16.29 -8.07 -3.28
CA VAL A 308 15.14 -7.19 -3.55
C VAL A 308 13.88 -8.00 -3.83
N ASN A 309 14.01 -9.16 -4.47
CA ASN A 309 12.86 -10.01 -4.81
C ASN A 309 12.21 -10.59 -3.55
N GLN A 310 13.00 -11.05 -2.57
CA GLN A 310 12.45 -11.64 -1.34
C GLN A 310 11.76 -10.60 -0.47
N TYR A 311 12.22 -9.34 -0.51
CA TYR A 311 11.49 -8.23 0.10
C TYR A 311 10.04 -8.17 -0.40
N TRP A 312 9.84 -8.12 -1.71
CA TRP A 312 8.51 -8.04 -2.31
C TRP A 312 7.67 -9.30 -2.09
N ILE A 313 8.27 -10.48 -2.25
CA ILE A 313 7.59 -11.76 -1.98
C ILE A 313 7.14 -11.85 -0.52
N SER A 314 7.95 -11.38 0.43
CA SER A 314 7.57 -11.39 1.85
C SER A 314 6.34 -10.52 2.12
N TRP A 315 6.27 -9.33 1.50
CA TRP A 315 5.13 -8.44 1.61
C TRP A 315 3.90 -9.02 0.93
N PHE A 316 4.05 -9.63 -0.24
CA PHE A 316 2.96 -10.30 -0.95
C PHE A 316 2.37 -11.46 -0.15
N ILE A 317 3.21 -12.31 0.47
CA ILE A 317 2.73 -13.39 1.34
C ILE A 317 2.05 -12.83 2.58
N THR A 318 2.62 -11.78 3.19
CA THR A 318 2.02 -11.17 4.38
C THR A 318 0.67 -10.54 4.07
N SER A 319 0.55 -9.78 2.97
CA SER A 319 -0.73 -9.22 2.52
C SER A 319 -1.72 -10.33 2.18
N PHE A 320 -1.30 -11.36 1.46
CA PHE A 320 -2.14 -12.52 1.15
C PHE A 320 -2.70 -13.18 2.41
N THR A 321 -1.89 -13.38 3.44
CA THR A 321 -2.38 -13.97 4.70
C THR A 321 -3.40 -13.08 5.42
N ILE A 322 -3.20 -11.76 5.41
CA ILE A 322 -4.14 -10.80 6.01
C ILE A 322 -5.43 -10.73 5.19
N ASP A 323 -5.33 -10.71 3.86
CA ASP A 323 -6.44 -10.70 2.91
C ASP A 323 -7.37 -11.90 3.11
N ILE A 324 -6.80 -13.10 3.29
CA ILE A 324 -7.56 -14.32 3.59
C ILE A 324 -8.23 -14.24 4.96
N LEU A 325 -7.52 -13.77 5.99
CA LEU A 325 -8.09 -13.60 7.34
C LEU A 325 -9.25 -12.60 7.35
N ILE A 326 -9.11 -11.46 6.70
CA ILE A 326 -10.17 -10.44 6.57
C ILE A 326 -11.37 -11.00 5.83
N SER A 327 -11.15 -11.78 4.76
CA SER A 327 -12.23 -12.42 4.02
C SER A 327 -12.99 -13.44 4.88
N LEU A 328 -12.28 -14.25 5.66
CA LEU A 328 -12.88 -15.19 6.61
C LEU A 328 -13.66 -14.48 7.72
N ILE A 329 -13.11 -13.41 8.31
CA ILE A 329 -13.77 -12.64 9.36
C ILE A 329 -15.03 -11.97 8.83
N THR A 330 -14.98 -11.39 7.63
CA THR A 330 -16.15 -10.80 6.97
C THR A 330 -17.28 -11.82 6.84
N ILE A 331 -16.96 -13.05 6.43
CA ILE A 331 -17.96 -14.13 6.28
C ILE A 331 -18.48 -14.60 7.64
N ILE A 332 -17.60 -14.84 8.61
CA ILE A 332 -17.99 -15.33 9.94
C ILE A 332 -18.91 -14.31 10.64
N VAL A 333 -18.57 -13.02 10.60
CA VAL A 333 -19.40 -11.98 11.22
C VAL A 333 -20.68 -11.78 10.43
N GLY A 334 -20.64 -11.85 9.09
CA GLY A 334 -21.83 -11.81 8.25
C GLY A 334 -22.83 -12.92 8.57
N LEU A 335 -22.35 -14.15 8.79
CA LEU A 335 -23.16 -15.29 9.23
C LEU A 335 -23.64 -15.14 10.68
N ALA A 336 -22.79 -14.64 11.58
CA ALA A 336 -23.16 -14.40 12.98
C ALA A 336 -24.26 -13.34 13.15
N CYS A 337 -24.24 -12.30 12.31
CA CYS A 337 -25.30 -11.28 12.24
C CYS A 337 -26.55 -11.74 11.45
N GLN A 338 -26.61 -13.01 11.02
CA GLN A 338 -27.73 -13.58 10.26
C GLN A 338 -28.15 -12.76 9.03
N LEU A 339 -27.16 -12.19 8.33
CA LEU A 339 -27.43 -11.40 7.13
C LEU A 339 -27.81 -12.31 5.95
N PRO A 340 -28.84 -11.94 5.14
CA PRO A 340 -29.46 -12.83 4.17
C PRO A 340 -28.51 -13.10 2.99
N PHE A 341 -27.66 -12.14 2.66
CA PHE A 341 -26.59 -12.27 1.68
C PHE A 341 -25.64 -13.44 2.01
N PHE A 342 -25.25 -13.60 3.28
CA PHE A 342 -24.31 -14.64 3.69
C PHE A 342 -25.00 -15.98 3.94
N LEU A 343 -26.20 -15.98 4.54
CA LEU A 343 -26.98 -17.19 4.78
C LEU A 343 -27.46 -17.85 3.48
N GLY A 344 -27.85 -17.03 2.49
CA GLY A 344 -28.32 -17.49 1.20
C GLY A 344 -27.21 -17.85 0.21
N SER A 345 -25.93 -17.82 0.59
CA SER A 345 -24.81 -18.06 -0.33
C SER A 345 -23.92 -19.20 0.12
N ASN A 346 -23.39 -19.97 -0.84
CA ASN A 346 -22.41 -20.99 -0.53
C ASN A 346 -21.11 -20.37 0.00
N PHE A 347 -20.59 -20.92 1.11
CA PHE A 347 -19.33 -20.48 1.73
C PHE A 347 -18.14 -20.39 0.75
N PHE A 348 -18.00 -21.35 -0.18
CA PHE A 348 -16.91 -21.35 -1.15
C PHE A 348 -17.02 -20.22 -2.18
N VAL A 349 -18.24 -19.85 -2.57
CA VAL A 349 -18.47 -18.71 -3.46
C VAL A 349 -18.09 -17.41 -2.74
N LEU A 350 -18.50 -17.27 -1.47
CA LEU A 350 -18.17 -16.11 -0.66
C LEU A 350 -16.66 -15.96 -0.45
N ILE A 351 -15.96 -17.03 -0.04
CA ILE A 351 -14.52 -16.95 0.21
C ILE A 351 -13.75 -16.62 -1.07
N ILE A 352 -14.09 -17.22 -2.21
CA ILE A 352 -13.48 -16.89 -3.51
C ILE A 352 -13.73 -15.42 -3.86
N THR A 353 -14.96 -14.94 -3.69
CA THR A 353 -15.34 -13.56 -4.02
C THR A 353 -14.58 -12.54 -3.18
N PHE A 354 -14.61 -12.67 -1.86
CA PHE A 354 -13.96 -11.73 -0.96
C PHE A 354 -12.43 -11.81 -1.02
N SER A 355 -11.86 -13.02 -1.08
CA SER A 355 -10.41 -13.19 -1.15
C SER A 355 -9.82 -12.69 -2.47
N LEU A 356 -10.44 -12.97 -3.61
CA LEU A 356 -9.94 -12.47 -4.89
C LEU A 356 -10.06 -10.96 -4.99
N PHE A 357 -11.10 -10.37 -4.40
CA PHE A 357 -11.22 -8.92 -4.35
C PHE A 357 -10.10 -8.28 -3.52
N THR A 358 -9.88 -8.73 -2.28
CA THR A 358 -8.82 -8.20 -1.41
C THR A 358 -7.44 -8.39 -2.03
N ILE A 359 -7.14 -9.58 -2.58
CA ILE A 359 -5.87 -9.87 -3.28
C ILE A 359 -5.72 -8.99 -4.53
N SER A 360 -6.79 -8.76 -5.30
CA SER A 360 -6.75 -7.86 -6.45
C SER A 360 -6.45 -6.43 -6.04
N MET A 361 -7.05 -5.95 -4.94
CA MET A 361 -6.76 -4.62 -4.41
C MET A 361 -5.33 -4.53 -3.84
N SER A 362 -4.85 -5.56 -3.15
CA SER A 362 -3.44 -5.65 -2.72
C SER A 362 -2.48 -5.59 -3.92
N SER A 363 -2.84 -6.20 -5.05
CA SER A 363 -2.06 -6.11 -6.31
C SER A 363 -2.04 -4.69 -6.87
N VAL A 364 -3.18 -3.98 -6.82
CA VAL A 364 -3.26 -2.55 -7.15
C VAL A 364 -2.38 -1.72 -6.21
N ALA A 365 -2.37 -2.02 -4.91
CA ALA A 365 -1.50 -1.34 -3.95
C ALA A 365 -0.02 -1.48 -4.31
N PHE A 366 0.44 -2.71 -4.63
CA PHE A 366 1.82 -2.93 -5.07
C PHE A 366 2.17 -2.14 -6.33
N PHE A 367 1.25 -2.04 -7.29
CA PHE A 367 1.43 -1.20 -8.47
C PHE A 367 1.52 0.29 -8.10
N LEU A 368 0.65 0.81 -7.25
CA LEU A 368 0.70 2.21 -6.82
C LEU A 368 1.98 2.52 -6.02
N LEU A 369 2.46 1.57 -5.21
CA LEU A 369 3.68 1.69 -4.44
C LEU A 369 4.94 1.83 -5.29
N THR A 370 4.92 1.52 -6.59
CA THR A 370 6.07 1.81 -7.48
C THR A 370 6.24 3.31 -7.72
N PHE A 371 5.15 4.08 -7.64
CA PHE A 371 5.14 5.54 -7.83
C PHE A 371 5.17 6.31 -6.50
N ILE A 372 4.67 5.71 -5.43
CA ILE A 372 4.51 6.36 -4.12
C ILE A 372 5.74 6.11 -3.25
N GLN A 373 6.36 7.19 -2.77
CA GLN A 373 7.53 7.15 -1.89
C GLN A 373 7.26 7.64 -0.47
N SER A 374 6.24 8.49 -0.27
CA SER A 374 5.91 9.08 1.04
C SER A 374 4.63 8.46 1.61
N THR A 375 4.61 8.27 2.93
CA THR A 375 3.45 7.76 3.67
C THR A 375 2.23 8.67 3.55
N LYS A 376 2.41 9.99 3.58
CA LYS A 376 1.32 10.96 3.46
C LYS A 376 0.62 10.87 2.10
N SER A 377 1.37 10.75 1.01
CA SER A 377 0.80 10.56 -0.31
C SER A 377 0.13 9.19 -0.44
N ALA A 378 0.70 8.14 0.17
CA ALA A 378 0.10 6.81 0.21
C ALA A 378 -1.28 6.82 0.86
N ILE A 379 -1.40 7.44 2.05
CA ILE A 379 -2.67 7.59 2.76
C ILE A 379 -3.64 8.45 1.94
N GLY A 380 -3.20 9.58 1.39
CA GLY A 380 -4.06 10.45 0.59
C GLY A 380 -4.65 9.76 -0.65
N ILE A 381 -3.81 9.03 -1.40
CA ILE A 381 -4.24 8.27 -2.58
C ILE A 381 -5.13 7.09 -2.17
N GLY A 382 -4.74 6.36 -1.11
CA GLY A 382 -5.52 5.25 -0.57
C GLY A 382 -6.92 5.67 -0.12
N MET A 383 -7.03 6.78 0.61
CA MET A 383 -8.31 7.36 1.04
C MET A 383 -9.13 7.88 -0.14
N GLY A 384 -8.48 8.49 -1.15
CA GLY A 384 -9.16 8.91 -2.38
C GLY A 384 -9.80 7.73 -3.13
N ILE A 385 -9.05 6.64 -3.30
CA ILE A 385 -9.54 5.40 -3.93
C ILE A 385 -10.64 4.77 -3.07
N PHE A 386 -10.49 4.75 -1.74
CA PHE A 386 -11.52 4.29 -0.82
C PHE A 386 -12.83 5.06 -1.00
N ILE A 387 -12.80 6.41 -0.96
CA ILE A 387 -13.99 7.26 -1.09
C ILE A 387 -14.65 7.11 -2.45
N VAL A 388 -13.86 7.19 -3.54
CA VAL A 388 -14.39 7.03 -4.90
C VAL A 388 -15.02 5.65 -5.06
N GLY A 389 -14.36 4.61 -4.56
CA GLY A 389 -14.91 3.26 -4.60
C GLY A 389 -16.12 3.04 -3.69
N SER A 390 -16.21 3.73 -2.55
CA SER A 390 -17.41 3.71 -1.70
C SER A 390 -18.61 4.37 -2.38
N ILE A 391 -18.41 5.54 -3.01
CA ILE A 391 -19.44 6.19 -3.83
C ILE A 391 -19.84 5.28 -5.00
N PHE A 392 -18.85 4.66 -5.64
CA PHE A 392 -19.07 3.70 -6.71
C PHE A 392 -19.94 2.52 -6.25
N GLN A 393 -19.62 1.92 -5.10
CA GLN A 393 -20.43 0.83 -4.55
C GLN A 393 -21.85 1.28 -4.19
N LEU A 394 -21.99 2.47 -3.61
CA LEU A 394 -23.31 2.99 -3.27
C LEU A 394 -24.19 3.14 -4.52
N VAL A 395 -23.67 3.72 -5.59
CA VAL A 395 -24.42 3.93 -6.83
C VAL A 395 -24.72 2.60 -7.53
N PHE A 396 -23.72 1.74 -7.72
CA PHE A 396 -23.87 0.52 -8.50
C PHE A 396 -24.61 -0.58 -7.74
N SER A 397 -24.38 -0.74 -6.43
CA SER A 397 -25.14 -1.68 -5.60
C SER A 397 -26.58 -1.20 -5.38
N GLY A 398 -26.80 0.12 -5.23
CA GLY A 398 -28.12 0.69 -4.99
C GLY A 398 -29.05 0.65 -6.21
N MET A 399 -28.52 0.85 -7.42
CA MET A 399 -29.31 0.80 -8.67
C MET A 399 -29.54 -0.62 -9.23
N GLY A 400 -28.93 -1.65 -8.64
CA GLY A 400 -29.09 -3.05 -9.06
C GLY A 400 -28.54 -3.33 -10.47
N THR A 401 -29.15 -4.26 -11.20
CA THR A 401 -28.71 -4.67 -12.56
C THR A 401 -28.92 -3.60 -13.63
N MET A 402 -29.81 -2.63 -13.38
CA MET A 402 -30.19 -1.57 -14.32
C MET A 402 -29.00 -0.74 -14.81
N ILE A 403 -28.05 -0.42 -13.92
CA ILE A 403 -26.87 0.37 -14.29
C ILE A 403 -25.92 -0.42 -15.21
N PHE A 404 -25.79 -1.73 -14.96
CA PHE A 404 -24.99 -2.62 -15.81
C PHE A 404 -25.65 -2.75 -17.19
N GLU A 405 -26.96 -2.90 -17.25
CA GLU A 405 -27.72 -2.89 -18.52
C GLU A 405 -27.51 -1.58 -19.27
N LEU A 406 -27.62 -0.42 -18.60
CA LEU A 406 -27.41 0.88 -19.22
C LEU A 406 -26.01 0.99 -19.83
N ILE A 407 -24.96 0.56 -19.11
CA ILE A 407 -23.58 0.63 -19.59
C ILE A 407 -23.35 -0.32 -20.78
N TYR A 408 -23.89 -1.54 -20.75
CA TYR A 408 -23.62 -2.58 -21.76
C TYR A 408 -24.57 -2.57 -22.95
N GLN A 409 -25.80 -2.10 -22.82
CA GLN A 409 -26.76 -2.00 -23.94
C GLN A 409 -26.58 -0.70 -24.74
N THR A 410 -26.13 0.38 -24.09
CA THR A 410 -25.93 1.68 -24.77
C THR A 410 -24.68 1.66 -25.65
N ASN A 411 -24.82 1.76 -26.97
CA ASN A 411 -23.68 1.77 -27.92
C ASN A 411 -23.05 3.16 -28.16
N SER A 412 -23.06 4.04 -27.16
CA SER A 412 -22.41 5.36 -27.29
C SER A 412 -20.89 5.27 -27.10
N ASN A 413 -20.13 6.19 -27.70
CA ASN A 413 -18.67 6.29 -27.48
C ASN A 413 -18.34 6.47 -25.98
N GLY A 414 -19.17 7.21 -25.25
CA GLY A 414 -19.04 7.37 -23.80
C GLY A 414 -19.22 6.06 -23.04
N ALA A 415 -20.21 5.23 -23.42
CA ALA A 415 -20.42 3.92 -22.83
C ALA A 415 -19.27 2.95 -23.17
N LEU A 416 -18.75 2.97 -24.39
CA LEU A 416 -17.57 2.18 -24.77
C LEU A 416 -16.33 2.57 -23.94
N ALA A 417 -16.07 3.87 -23.78
CA ALA A 417 -14.98 4.35 -22.95
C ALA A 417 -15.17 3.94 -21.47
N ALA A 418 -16.39 4.06 -20.94
CA ALA A 418 -16.72 3.62 -19.59
C ALA A 418 -16.46 2.11 -19.40
N ARG A 419 -16.87 1.25 -20.36
CA ARG A 419 -16.59 -0.20 -20.30
C ARG A 419 -15.10 -0.49 -20.20
N ILE A 420 -14.27 0.18 -21.02
CA ILE A 420 -12.82 -0.01 -21.03
C ILE A 420 -12.20 0.47 -19.70
N ILE A 421 -12.60 1.64 -19.20
CA ILE A 421 -12.05 2.20 -17.96
C ILE A 421 -12.45 1.34 -16.75
N LEU A 422 -13.74 0.99 -16.65
CA LEU A 422 -14.27 0.18 -15.54
C LEU A 422 -13.74 -1.25 -15.54
N PHE A 423 -13.41 -1.80 -16.71
CA PHE A 423 -12.81 -3.14 -16.81
C PHE A 423 -11.53 -3.29 -16.00
N PHE A 424 -10.68 -2.24 -15.95
CA PHE A 424 -9.43 -2.27 -15.21
C PHE A 424 -9.59 -2.01 -13.71
N ILE A 425 -10.80 -1.70 -13.23
CA ILE A 425 -11.05 -1.38 -11.81
C ILE A 425 -11.61 -2.62 -11.10
N PRO A 426 -10.88 -3.27 -10.17
CA PRO A 426 -11.36 -4.47 -9.48
C PRO A 426 -12.69 -4.25 -8.75
N MET A 427 -12.92 -3.04 -8.25
CA MET A 427 -14.14 -2.64 -7.55
C MET A 427 -15.39 -2.86 -8.40
N PHE A 428 -15.32 -2.63 -9.71
CA PHE A 428 -16.44 -2.80 -10.62
C PHE A 428 -16.88 -4.26 -10.73
N HIS A 429 -15.93 -5.18 -10.93
CA HIS A 429 -16.20 -6.61 -10.98
C HIS A 429 -16.70 -7.13 -9.63
N PHE A 430 -16.14 -6.62 -8.52
CA PHE A 430 -16.63 -6.95 -7.20
C PHE A 430 -18.07 -6.47 -6.98
N THR A 431 -18.42 -5.25 -7.39
CA THR A 431 -19.82 -4.79 -7.34
C THR A 431 -20.74 -5.70 -8.12
N LYS A 432 -20.37 -6.08 -9.35
CA LYS A 432 -21.19 -6.98 -10.17
C LYS A 432 -21.47 -8.29 -9.44
N VAL A 433 -20.44 -8.90 -8.84
CA VAL A 433 -20.60 -10.15 -8.08
C VAL A 433 -21.49 -9.94 -6.85
N LEU A 434 -21.31 -8.86 -6.10
CA LEU A 434 -22.15 -8.54 -4.94
C LEU A 434 -23.61 -8.29 -5.33
N THR A 435 -23.86 -7.56 -6.42
CA THR A 435 -25.21 -7.27 -6.93
C THR A 435 -25.91 -8.54 -7.42
N ASP A 436 -25.22 -9.42 -8.14
CA ASP A 436 -25.80 -10.69 -8.63
C ASP A 436 -26.19 -11.62 -7.47
N ILE A 437 -25.25 -11.85 -6.55
CA ILE A 437 -25.49 -12.68 -5.36
C ILE A 437 -26.59 -12.05 -4.49
N GLY A 438 -26.51 -10.73 -4.27
CA GLY A 438 -27.51 -9.98 -3.51
C GLY A 438 -28.92 -10.09 -4.11
N ASN A 439 -29.05 -10.03 -5.43
CA ASN A 439 -30.34 -10.18 -6.10
C ASN A 439 -30.93 -11.59 -5.96
N VAL A 440 -30.11 -12.64 -6.13
CA VAL A 440 -30.60 -14.02 -5.98
C VAL A 440 -30.98 -14.32 -4.53
N THR A 441 -30.10 -14.01 -3.60
CA THR A 441 -30.33 -14.26 -2.16
C THR A 441 -31.50 -13.47 -1.59
N THR A 442 -31.73 -12.26 -2.10
CA THR A 442 -32.86 -11.44 -1.67
C THR A 442 -34.15 -11.91 -2.32
N ASN A 443 -34.23 -12.05 -3.65
CA ASN A 443 -35.48 -12.37 -4.34
C ASN A 443 -35.93 -13.83 -4.11
N TYR A 444 -35.00 -14.72 -3.77
CA TYR A 444 -35.26 -16.15 -3.56
C TYR A 444 -34.61 -16.66 -2.26
N PRO A 445 -35.12 -16.31 -1.07
CA PRO A 445 -34.50 -16.64 0.21
C PRO A 445 -34.38 -18.16 0.48
N LEU A 446 -35.21 -18.99 -0.16
CA LEU A 446 -35.14 -20.45 -0.09
C LEU A 446 -34.05 -21.06 -0.99
N LEU A 447 -33.53 -20.30 -1.96
CA LEU A 447 -32.50 -20.74 -2.88
C LEU A 447 -31.13 -20.28 -2.37
N THR A 448 -30.29 -21.24 -2.00
CA THR A 448 -28.89 -20.97 -1.76
C THR A 448 -28.17 -20.74 -3.09
N TYR A 449 -27.46 -19.63 -3.24
CA TYR A 449 -26.60 -19.35 -4.38
C TYR A 449 -25.44 -20.35 -4.40
N LYS A 450 -25.45 -21.26 -5.39
CA LYS A 450 -24.51 -22.37 -5.53
C LYS A 450 -23.38 -22.01 -6.47
N PHE A 451 -22.34 -22.83 -6.44
CA PHE A 451 -21.20 -22.69 -7.35
C PHE A 451 -21.60 -22.85 -8.83
N SER A 452 -22.64 -23.65 -9.13
CA SER A 452 -23.22 -23.78 -10.48
C SER A 452 -23.74 -22.46 -11.04
N ASP A 453 -24.19 -21.57 -10.15
CA ASP A 453 -24.91 -20.36 -10.51
C ASP A 453 -23.95 -19.24 -10.95
N LEU A 454 -22.63 -19.45 -10.81
CA LEU A 454 -21.61 -18.53 -11.33
C LEU A 454 -21.65 -18.45 -12.86
N SER A 455 -21.95 -19.56 -13.53
CA SER A 455 -22.00 -19.63 -15.00
C SER A 455 -23.33 -19.19 -15.58
N THR A 456 -24.39 -19.07 -14.77
CA THR A 456 -25.69 -18.61 -15.25
C THR A 456 -25.66 -17.12 -15.59
N ASP A 457 -26.19 -16.78 -16.75
CA ASP A 457 -26.44 -15.40 -17.16
C ASP A 457 -27.57 -14.81 -16.31
N LEU A 458 -27.19 -14.05 -15.28
CA LEU A 458 -28.12 -13.33 -14.39
C LEU A 458 -28.47 -11.92 -14.90
N ASN A 459 -28.43 -11.70 -16.21
CA ASN A 459 -28.61 -10.39 -16.83
C ASN A 459 -30.00 -10.28 -17.50
N ILE A 460 -30.78 -9.24 -17.18
CA ILE A 460 -32.12 -9.00 -17.75
C ILE A 460 -31.97 -8.54 -19.22
N GLY A 461 -32.78 -9.08 -20.15
CA GLY A 461 -33.05 -8.41 -21.44
C GLY A 461 -32.43 -8.98 -22.74
N GLY A 462 -32.23 -10.31 -22.86
CA GLY A 462 -31.64 -10.93 -24.05
C GLY A 462 -32.53 -11.07 -25.31
N THR A 463 -33.22 -10.03 -25.79
CA THR A 463 -33.93 -10.13 -27.10
C THR A 463 -33.55 -9.14 -28.20
N VAL A 464 -32.74 -8.09 -27.98
CA VAL A 464 -32.46 -7.14 -29.10
C VAL A 464 -30.99 -6.81 -29.37
N LEU A 465 -30.10 -6.76 -28.37
CA LEU A 465 -28.68 -6.44 -28.60
C LEU A 465 -27.76 -7.50 -27.99
N LYS A 466 -26.92 -8.13 -28.82
CA LYS A 466 -25.91 -9.14 -28.45
C LYS A 466 -24.74 -8.57 -27.62
N THR A 467 -24.96 -7.62 -26.72
CA THR A 467 -23.92 -7.18 -25.78
C THR A 467 -24.00 -8.04 -24.52
N VAL A 468 -23.02 -8.93 -24.38
CA VAL A 468 -22.95 -9.87 -23.25
C VAL A 468 -22.47 -9.11 -22.02
N ILE A 469 -23.41 -8.75 -21.14
CA ILE A 469 -23.09 -8.30 -19.77
C ILE A 469 -22.35 -9.45 -19.09
N PRO A 470 -21.25 -9.21 -18.34
CA PRO A 470 -20.48 -10.29 -17.76
C PRO A 470 -21.29 -11.08 -16.74
N THR A 471 -21.14 -12.42 -16.77
CA THR A 471 -21.66 -13.29 -15.72
C THR A 471 -20.88 -13.10 -14.43
N THR A 472 -21.46 -13.53 -13.31
CA THR A 472 -20.78 -13.54 -12.02
C THR A 472 -19.44 -14.30 -12.09
N GLY A 473 -19.43 -15.46 -12.76
CA GLY A 473 -18.22 -16.25 -13.00
C GLY A 473 -17.19 -15.51 -13.86
N GLN A 474 -17.61 -14.81 -14.92
CA GLN A 474 -16.70 -13.98 -15.72
C GLN A 474 -16.11 -12.83 -14.92
N SER A 475 -16.90 -12.16 -14.07
CA SER A 475 -16.39 -11.11 -13.17
C SER A 475 -15.36 -11.64 -12.18
N ILE A 476 -15.55 -12.85 -11.64
CA ILE A 476 -14.54 -13.54 -10.80
C ILE A 476 -13.27 -13.84 -11.60
N CYS A 477 -13.40 -14.33 -12.84
CA CYS A 477 -12.26 -14.53 -13.73
C CYS A 477 -11.53 -13.22 -14.06
N TYR A 478 -12.25 -12.10 -14.21
CA TYR A 478 -11.65 -10.79 -14.43
C TYR A 478 -10.90 -10.30 -13.19
N LEU A 479 -11.40 -10.53 -11.97
CA LEU A 479 -10.64 -10.26 -10.74
C LEU A 479 -9.31 -11.04 -10.71
N LEU A 480 -9.34 -12.34 -11.06
CA LEU A 480 -8.14 -13.16 -11.20
C LEU A 480 -7.17 -12.62 -12.26
N ALA A 481 -7.68 -12.21 -13.42
CA ALA A 481 -6.87 -11.62 -14.47
C ALA A 481 -6.22 -10.30 -14.02
N LEU A 482 -6.96 -9.46 -13.29
CA LEU A 482 -6.46 -8.18 -12.77
C LEU A 482 -5.36 -8.37 -11.71
N ILE A 483 -5.45 -9.40 -10.86
CA ILE A 483 -4.35 -9.79 -9.95
C ILE A 483 -3.06 -10.00 -10.76
N GLY A 484 -3.13 -10.80 -11.82
CA GLY A 484 -1.99 -11.06 -12.70
C GLY A 484 -1.46 -9.79 -13.38
N VAL A 485 -2.36 -8.99 -13.97
CA VAL A 485 -2.02 -7.74 -14.66
C VAL A 485 -1.33 -6.76 -13.72
N TYR A 486 -1.93 -6.45 -12.56
CA TYR A 486 -1.35 -5.49 -11.62
C TYR A 486 -0.06 -6.00 -10.98
N THR A 487 0.07 -7.30 -10.73
CA THR A 487 1.33 -7.88 -10.23
C THR A 487 2.45 -7.75 -11.25
N VAL A 488 2.19 -8.03 -12.53
CA VAL A 488 3.18 -7.85 -13.62
C VAL A 488 3.53 -6.39 -13.81
N LEU A 489 2.55 -5.48 -13.76
CA LEU A 489 2.79 -4.04 -13.83
C LEU A 489 3.64 -3.57 -12.64
N ALA A 490 3.33 -3.99 -11.40
CA ALA A 490 4.11 -3.66 -10.22
C ALA A 490 5.57 -4.12 -10.35
N TRP A 491 5.78 -5.36 -10.79
CA TRP A 491 7.11 -5.90 -11.05
C TRP A 491 7.87 -5.12 -12.13
N TYR A 492 7.21 -4.81 -13.24
CA TYR A 492 7.80 -4.07 -14.36
C TYR A 492 8.19 -2.63 -13.96
N PHE A 493 7.28 -1.90 -13.32
CA PHE A 493 7.51 -0.50 -12.95
C PHE A 493 8.51 -0.34 -11.80
N GLU A 494 8.58 -1.27 -10.86
CA GLU A 494 9.59 -1.25 -9.79
C GLU A 494 11.03 -1.36 -10.33
N HIS A 495 11.24 -2.07 -11.46
CA HIS A 495 12.55 -2.17 -12.09
C HIS A 495 12.93 -0.94 -12.94
N ILE A 496 11.93 -0.29 -13.53
CA ILE A 496 12.15 0.85 -14.45
C ILE A 496 12.24 2.16 -13.70
N ILE A 497 11.36 2.37 -12.73
CA ILE A 497 11.34 3.62 -11.96
C ILE A 497 12.47 3.54 -10.94
N PRO A 498 13.49 4.42 -11.04
CA PRO A 498 14.41 4.59 -9.94
C PRO A 498 13.60 5.25 -8.82
N GLY A 499 13.09 4.45 -7.88
CA GLY A 499 12.49 4.96 -6.66
C GLY A 499 13.56 5.65 -5.80
N ASN A 500 13.49 5.49 -4.49
CA ASN A 500 14.62 5.88 -3.64
C ASN A 500 15.90 5.09 -3.99
N ASP A 501 15.77 3.92 -4.63
CA ASP A 501 16.82 2.90 -4.79
C ASP A 501 17.92 3.28 -5.81
N GLY A 502 17.74 4.36 -6.59
CA GLY A 502 18.79 4.95 -7.44
C GLY A 502 19.28 4.10 -8.62
N THR A 503 18.79 2.87 -8.78
CA THR A 503 19.01 2.02 -9.96
C THR A 503 17.75 1.96 -10.82
N SER A 504 17.85 2.37 -12.08
CA SER A 504 16.81 2.21 -13.11
C SER A 504 17.34 1.24 -14.16
N SER A 505 16.55 0.22 -14.48
CA SER A 505 16.84 -0.70 -15.56
C SER A 505 16.27 -0.17 -16.88
N PRO A 506 16.85 -0.52 -18.04
CA PRO A 506 16.26 -0.14 -19.32
C PRO A 506 14.85 -0.73 -19.46
N PRO A 507 13.91 -0.08 -20.20
CA PRO A 507 12.54 -0.58 -20.33
C PRO A 507 12.42 -2.02 -20.84
N TRP A 508 13.37 -2.48 -21.67
CA TRP A 508 13.43 -3.83 -22.21
C TRP A 508 14.28 -4.79 -21.35
N PHE A 509 14.49 -4.50 -20.05
CA PHE A 509 15.33 -5.31 -19.15
C PHE A 509 14.95 -6.80 -19.11
N PHE A 510 13.66 -7.12 -19.21
CA PHE A 510 13.15 -8.49 -19.15
C PHE A 510 13.55 -9.35 -20.37
N VAL A 511 14.01 -8.73 -21.46
CA VAL A 511 14.54 -9.44 -22.64
C VAL A 511 16.05 -9.65 -22.52
N LEU A 512 16.74 -8.87 -21.68
CA LEU A 512 18.19 -8.99 -21.56
C LEU A 512 18.57 -10.32 -20.88
N PRO A 513 19.48 -11.11 -21.49
CA PRO A 513 20.02 -12.33 -20.86
C PRO A 513 20.68 -12.05 -19.50
N SER A 514 21.20 -10.83 -19.28
CA SER A 514 21.79 -10.42 -18.01
C SER A 514 20.79 -10.35 -16.85
N TYR A 515 19.50 -10.09 -17.13
CA TYR A 515 18.47 -10.09 -16.09
C TYR A 515 18.18 -11.50 -15.58
N TRP A 516 18.11 -12.47 -16.50
CA TRP A 516 17.88 -13.88 -16.22
C TRP A 516 19.14 -14.62 -15.72
N GLY A 517 20.26 -13.91 -15.53
CA GLY A 517 21.54 -14.53 -15.13
C GLY A 517 22.21 -15.38 -16.21
N LEU A 518 21.74 -15.31 -17.46
CA LEU A 518 22.28 -16.05 -18.61
C LEU A 518 23.53 -15.39 -19.19
N SER A 519 23.85 -14.15 -18.80
CA SER A 519 25.05 -13.43 -19.23
C SER A 519 25.72 -12.76 -18.04
N LEU A 520 27.04 -12.89 -17.95
CA LEU A 520 27.87 -12.11 -17.04
C LEU A 520 27.73 -10.61 -17.35
N LYS A 521 27.64 -9.79 -16.30
CA LYS A 521 27.63 -8.34 -16.42
C LYS A 521 29.00 -7.87 -16.92
N LYS A 522 29.05 -7.19 -18.06
CA LYS A 522 30.29 -6.63 -18.61
C LYS A 522 30.60 -5.30 -17.93
N VAL A 523 31.82 -5.17 -17.41
CA VAL A 523 32.33 -3.90 -16.89
C VAL A 523 32.60 -2.95 -18.05
N ARG A 524 31.99 -1.76 -18.00
CA ARG A 524 32.30 -0.68 -18.95
C ARG A 524 33.50 0.10 -18.45
N HIS A 525 34.65 -0.07 -19.10
CA HIS A 525 35.82 0.74 -18.83
C HIS A 525 35.77 2.03 -19.66
N ILE A 526 36.00 3.17 -19.00
CA ILE A 526 36.26 4.46 -19.65
C ILE A 526 37.70 4.84 -19.28
N PRO A 527 38.52 5.30 -20.24
CA PRO A 527 39.86 5.79 -19.94
C PRO A 527 39.80 6.92 -18.91
N THR A 528 40.60 6.81 -17.85
CA THR A 528 40.73 7.86 -16.84
C THR A 528 41.42 9.07 -17.47
N PRO A 529 40.84 10.29 -17.36
CA PRO A 529 41.49 11.49 -17.87
C PRO A 529 42.79 11.77 -17.10
N TYR A 530 43.65 12.59 -17.70
CA TYR A 530 44.86 13.07 -17.04
C TYR A 530 44.50 14.07 -15.93
N PHE A 531 45.10 13.92 -14.75
CA PHE A 531 44.96 14.83 -13.61
C PHE A 531 46.31 15.47 -13.30
N ASP A 532 46.36 16.79 -13.09
CA ASP A 532 47.62 17.49 -12.83
C ASP A 532 48.22 17.13 -11.46
N ASP A 533 47.35 16.90 -10.48
CA ASP A 533 47.72 16.66 -9.09
C ASP A 533 48.50 15.33 -8.93
N GLU A 534 49.72 15.40 -8.42
CA GLU A 534 50.65 14.27 -8.28
C GLU A 534 50.13 13.12 -7.39
N ASP A 535 49.48 13.48 -6.29
CA ASP A 535 48.88 12.55 -5.32
C ASP A 535 47.68 11.79 -5.91
N VAL A 536 46.90 12.47 -6.75
CA VAL A 536 45.80 11.88 -7.52
C VAL A 536 46.36 10.92 -8.57
N ARG A 537 47.38 11.34 -9.33
CA ARG A 537 48.07 10.46 -10.30
C ARG A 537 48.67 9.23 -9.65
N ALA A 538 49.38 9.38 -8.54
CA ALA A 538 49.95 8.26 -7.80
C ALA A 538 48.86 7.28 -7.32
N ALA A 539 47.72 7.78 -6.87
CA ALA A 539 46.57 6.95 -6.48
C ALA A 539 45.99 6.15 -7.65
N ILE A 540 45.82 6.80 -8.80
CA ILE A 540 45.31 6.20 -10.04
C ILE A 540 46.27 5.11 -10.52
N THR A 541 47.57 5.41 -10.64
CA THR A 541 48.59 4.44 -11.06
C THR A 541 48.61 3.23 -10.14
N LYS A 542 48.58 3.44 -8.82
CA LYS A 542 48.52 2.35 -7.83
C LYS A 542 47.25 1.52 -7.95
N ALA A 543 46.10 2.13 -8.24
CA ALA A 543 44.83 1.41 -8.40
C ALA A 543 44.77 0.60 -9.71
N HIS A 544 45.44 1.07 -10.77
CA HIS A 544 45.52 0.36 -12.06
C HIS A 544 46.64 -0.69 -12.13
N ASP A 545 47.55 -0.70 -11.16
CA ASP A 545 48.60 -1.72 -11.08
C ASP A 545 48.01 -3.11 -10.82
N ALA A 546 48.29 -4.04 -11.73
CA ALA A 546 47.85 -5.42 -11.64
C ALA A 546 48.48 -6.19 -10.46
N SER A 547 49.60 -5.71 -9.91
CA SER A 547 50.25 -6.31 -8.75
C SER A 547 49.56 -5.97 -7.42
N ASN A 548 48.67 -4.97 -7.43
CA ASN A 548 48.02 -4.47 -6.22
C ASN A 548 47.07 -5.50 -5.62
N ARG A 549 47.34 -5.90 -4.36
CA ARG A 549 46.52 -6.85 -3.59
C ARG A 549 45.81 -6.19 -2.40
N ALA A 550 45.58 -4.87 -2.48
CA ALA A 550 44.87 -4.15 -1.44
C ALA A 550 43.44 -4.71 -1.22
N PRO A 551 42.92 -4.69 0.03
CA PRO A 551 41.56 -5.11 0.34
C PRO A 551 40.47 -4.43 -0.49
N LEU A 552 40.65 -3.16 -0.85
CA LEU A 552 39.75 -2.43 -1.73
C LEU A 552 40.54 -1.74 -2.81
N ILE A 553 40.16 -1.98 -4.06
CA ILE A 553 40.72 -1.35 -5.25
C ILE A 553 39.56 -0.79 -6.07
N ILE A 554 39.59 0.51 -6.33
CA ILE A 554 38.59 1.22 -7.14
C ILE A 554 39.26 1.64 -8.44
N CYS A 555 38.70 1.28 -9.60
CA CYS A 555 39.27 1.56 -10.92
C CYS A 555 38.26 2.29 -11.81
N GLY A 556 38.47 3.59 -12.03
CA GLY A 556 37.69 4.41 -12.96
C GLY A 556 36.20 4.54 -12.62
N LEU A 557 35.84 4.37 -11.34
CA LEU A 557 34.46 4.27 -10.89
C LEU A 557 33.71 5.57 -11.17
N SER A 558 32.61 5.47 -11.92
CA SER A 558 31.86 6.62 -12.41
C SER A 558 30.35 6.38 -12.31
N LYS A 559 29.59 7.40 -11.90
CA LYS A 559 28.13 7.37 -11.84
C LYS A 559 27.53 8.60 -12.51
N SER A 560 26.66 8.35 -13.48
CA SER A 560 25.89 9.38 -14.16
C SER A 560 24.39 9.07 -14.05
N TYR A 561 23.61 10.07 -13.65
CA TYR A 561 22.15 10.00 -13.59
C TYR A 561 21.57 10.68 -14.82
N THR A 562 20.88 9.90 -15.66
CA THR A 562 20.13 10.40 -16.81
C THR A 562 18.66 10.39 -16.46
N LYS A 563 17.99 11.55 -16.46
CA LYS A 563 16.54 11.60 -16.23
C LYS A 563 15.80 11.07 -17.46
N LEU A 564 14.90 10.11 -17.25
CA LEU A 564 14.09 9.47 -18.31
C LEU A 564 13.40 10.50 -19.22
N PHE A 565 12.76 11.52 -18.63
CA PHE A 565 12.03 12.56 -19.35
C PHE A 565 12.87 13.75 -19.81
N ARG A 566 14.15 13.84 -19.41
CA ARG A 566 15.06 14.96 -19.77
C ARG A 566 16.48 14.43 -20.01
N PRO A 567 16.73 13.70 -21.10
CA PRO A 567 18.05 13.14 -21.39
C PRO A 567 19.15 14.20 -21.50
N LYS A 568 18.78 15.43 -21.90
CA LYS A 568 19.72 16.57 -22.01
C LYS A 568 20.31 17.06 -20.68
N LYS A 569 19.77 16.66 -19.53
CA LYS A 569 20.34 16.98 -18.20
C LYS A 569 20.88 15.72 -17.53
N THR A 570 22.03 15.25 -18.01
CA THR A 570 22.78 14.17 -17.34
C THR A 570 23.62 14.78 -16.21
N VAL A 571 23.47 14.26 -15.00
CA VAL A 571 24.26 14.70 -13.84
C VAL A 571 25.33 13.65 -13.58
N HIS A 572 26.60 14.04 -13.72
CA HIS A 572 27.75 13.18 -13.40
C HIS A 572 28.09 13.32 -11.91
N ALA A 573 27.60 12.38 -11.09
CA ALA A 573 27.74 12.42 -9.65
C ALA A 573 29.12 11.97 -9.15
N VAL A 574 29.75 11.02 -9.85
CA VAL A 574 31.13 10.56 -9.59
C VAL A 574 31.82 10.35 -10.94
N LYS A 575 33.04 10.84 -11.11
CA LYS A 575 33.81 10.87 -12.35
C LYS A 575 35.17 10.22 -12.14
N TYR A 576 35.37 9.02 -12.69
CA TYR A 576 36.68 8.34 -12.80
C TYR A 576 37.42 8.10 -11.48
N LEU A 577 36.71 7.90 -10.37
CA LEU A 577 37.32 7.69 -9.08
C LEU A 577 38.19 6.42 -9.11
N SER A 578 39.49 6.57 -8.83
CA SER A 578 40.42 5.44 -8.77
C SER A 578 41.34 5.58 -7.57
N LEU A 579 41.33 4.58 -6.69
CA LEU A 579 42.16 4.55 -5.48
C LEU A 579 42.22 3.13 -4.91
N SER A 580 43.24 2.86 -4.10
CA SER A 580 43.35 1.62 -3.32
C SER A 580 43.47 1.92 -1.82
N VAL A 581 42.88 1.05 -1.00
CA VAL A 581 42.84 1.16 0.46
C VAL A 581 43.45 -0.08 1.11
N GLU A 582 44.45 0.13 1.96
CA GLU A 582 45.23 -0.93 2.60
C GLU A 582 44.53 -1.48 3.84
N LYS A 583 44.91 -2.69 4.27
CA LYS A 583 44.34 -3.31 5.48
C LYS A 583 44.66 -2.46 6.71
N GLY A 584 43.71 -2.31 7.62
CA GLY A 584 43.93 -1.54 8.86
C GLY A 584 43.94 -0.03 8.65
N THR A 585 43.35 0.48 7.56
CA THR A 585 43.27 1.93 7.29
C THR A 585 41.83 2.43 7.35
N ILE A 586 41.67 3.62 7.91
CA ILE A 586 40.44 4.40 7.87
C ILE A 586 40.57 5.43 6.74
N LEU A 587 39.78 5.26 5.68
CA LEU A 587 39.66 6.21 4.58
C LEU A 587 38.51 7.19 4.87
N GLY A 588 38.83 8.48 4.97
CA GLY A 588 37.85 9.56 5.09
C GLY A 588 37.58 10.22 3.74
N PHE A 589 36.37 10.10 3.23
CA PHE A 589 35.87 10.95 2.14
C PHE A 589 35.36 12.26 2.72
N LEU A 590 36.05 13.35 2.39
CA LEU A 590 35.69 14.71 2.78
C LEU A 590 35.16 15.49 1.57
N GLY A 591 34.19 16.37 1.77
CA GLY A 591 33.70 17.24 0.70
C GLY A 591 32.37 17.89 1.03
N SER A 592 31.92 18.83 0.18
CA SER A 592 30.61 19.46 0.32
C SER A 592 29.46 18.48 0.06
N ASN A 593 28.23 18.91 0.36
CA ASN A 593 27.04 18.14 0.00
C ASN A 593 26.92 18.06 -1.53
N GLY A 594 26.66 16.85 -2.05
CA GLY A 594 26.51 16.64 -3.49
C GLY A 594 27.80 16.39 -4.27
N CYS A 595 28.99 16.35 -3.64
CA CYS A 595 30.25 16.07 -4.35
C CYS A 595 30.48 14.59 -4.71
N GLY A 596 29.54 13.68 -4.38
CA GLY A 596 29.58 12.28 -4.76
C GLY A 596 29.88 11.27 -3.64
N LYS A 597 30.15 11.71 -2.40
CA LYS A 597 30.50 10.85 -1.24
C LYS A 597 29.57 9.65 -1.03
N SER A 598 28.30 9.90 -0.73
CA SER A 598 27.30 8.84 -0.49
C SER A 598 26.99 8.05 -1.76
N THR A 599 27.16 8.65 -2.95
CA THR A 599 27.05 7.92 -4.23
C THR A 599 28.18 6.91 -4.39
N THR A 600 29.40 7.24 -3.96
CA THR A 600 30.53 6.30 -3.92
C THR A 600 30.24 5.14 -2.97
N ILE A 601 29.79 5.39 -1.74
CA ILE A 601 29.39 4.31 -0.82
C ILE A 601 28.27 3.45 -1.42
N GLY A 602 27.26 4.06 -2.04
CA GLY A 602 26.17 3.34 -2.69
C GLY A 602 26.67 2.41 -3.81
N MET A 603 27.68 2.83 -4.58
CA MET A 603 28.32 1.96 -5.58
C MET A 603 29.12 0.82 -4.96
N LEU A 604 29.90 1.09 -3.91
CA LEU A 604 30.75 0.09 -3.26
C LEU A 604 29.95 -0.97 -2.50
N THR A 605 28.78 -0.61 -1.97
CA THR A 605 27.83 -1.53 -1.31
C THR A 605 26.90 -2.25 -2.30
N GLY A 606 26.95 -1.85 -3.59
CA GLY A 606 26.07 -2.34 -4.65
C GLY A 606 24.60 -1.98 -4.47
N LEU A 607 24.31 -0.89 -3.74
CA LEU A 607 23.00 -0.24 -3.80
C LEU A 607 22.81 0.45 -5.15
N LEU A 608 23.88 1.04 -5.69
CA LEU A 608 23.91 1.75 -6.96
C LEU A 608 24.82 1.02 -7.94
N GLU A 609 24.33 0.68 -9.13
CA GLU A 609 25.20 0.14 -10.17
C GLU A 609 26.09 1.25 -10.77
N PRO A 610 27.41 1.05 -10.87
CA PRO A 610 28.30 1.99 -11.55
C PRO A 610 27.94 2.16 -13.03
N THR A 611 28.04 3.37 -13.56
CA THR A 611 27.87 3.63 -15.01
C THR A 611 29.11 3.19 -15.79
N ALA A 612 30.28 3.29 -15.16
CA ALA A 612 31.54 2.81 -15.69
C ALA A 612 32.54 2.58 -14.54
N GLY A 613 33.61 1.85 -14.85
CA GLY A 613 34.59 1.40 -13.88
C GLY A 613 34.08 0.23 -13.03
N ASP A 614 34.92 -0.22 -12.11
CA ASP A 614 34.61 -1.30 -11.18
C ASP A 614 35.35 -1.07 -9.85
N ALA A 615 34.93 -1.79 -8.81
CA ALA A 615 35.63 -1.88 -7.55
C ALA A 615 35.80 -3.34 -7.14
N LEU A 616 37.01 -3.71 -6.73
CA LEU A 616 37.37 -5.03 -6.24
C LEU A 616 37.49 -4.99 -4.71
N VAL A 617 36.72 -5.82 -4.03
CA VAL A 617 36.74 -6.02 -2.58
C VAL A 617 37.30 -7.40 -2.29
N TYR A 618 38.53 -7.49 -1.78
CA TYR A 618 39.27 -8.75 -1.61
C TYR A 618 39.23 -9.63 -2.88
N GLY A 619 39.39 -9.00 -4.05
CA GLY A 619 39.34 -9.67 -5.36
C GLY A 619 37.93 -9.88 -5.93
N HIS A 620 36.87 -9.62 -5.18
CA HIS A 620 35.49 -9.71 -5.67
C HIS A 620 35.01 -8.39 -6.25
N SER A 621 34.61 -8.39 -7.52
CA SER A 621 34.03 -7.22 -8.20
C SER A 621 32.64 -6.88 -7.64
N VAL A 622 32.37 -5.58 -7.45
CA VAL A 622 31.06 -5.08 -7.02
C VAL A 622 30.00 -5.23 -8.12
N ILE A 623 30.40 -5.36 -9.38
CA ILE A 623 29.49 -5.55 -10.52
C ILE A 623 29.14 -7.03 -10.72
N SER A 624 30.15 -7.91 -10.79
CA SER A 624 29.92 -9.34 -11.08
C SER A 624 29.63 -10.16 -9.83
N ASN A 625 30.29 -9.86 -8.70
CA ASN A 625 30.32 -10.71 -7.50
C ASN A 625 29.73 -10.01 -6.26
N ILE A 626 28.68 -9.21 -6.43
CA ILE A 626 28.11 -8.38 -5.36
C ILE A 626 27.66 -9.20 -4.13
N ALA A 627 27.19 -10.43 -4.32
CA ALA A 627 26.80 -11.31 -3.23
C ALA A 627 27.98 -11.68 -2.31
N ALA A 628 29.15 -11.92 -2.90
CA ALA A 628 30.38 -12.20 -2.14
C ALA A 628 30.85 -10.93 -1.40
N VAL A 629 30.80 -9.78 -2.07
CA VAL A 629 31.11 -8.48 -1.46
C VAL A 629 30.23 -8.22 -0.23
N ARG A 630 28.90 -8.35 -0.35
CA ARG A 630 27.96 -8.09 0.76
C ARG A 630 28.15 -9.03 1.96
N ARG A 631 28.76 -10.20 1.79
CA ARG A 631 29.12 -11.09 2.92
C ARG A 631 30.28 -10.53 3.74
N ILE A 632 31.27 -9.93 3.10
CA ILE A 632 32.49 -9.42 3.74
C ILE A 632 32.43 -7.93 4.10
N THR A 633 31.41 -7.21 3.65
CA THR A 633 31.22 -5.80 3.94
C THR A 633 29.97 -5.51 4.77
N SER A 634 29.99 -4.42 5.54
CA SER A 634 28.81 -3.88 6.22
C SER A 634 28.71 -2.37 6.02
N VAL A 635 27.53 -1.81 6.30
CA VAL A 635 27.27 -0.37 6.17
C VAL A 635 26.59 0.18 7.41
N VAL A 636 27.04 1.35 7.83
CA VAL A 636 26.33 2.28 8.71
C VAL A 636 25.82 3.40 7.80
N PRO A 637 24.55 3.40 7.40
CA PRO A 637 23.98 4.47 6.55
C PRO A 637 23.91 5.81 7.29
N GLN A 638 23.56 6.89 6.58
CA GLN A 638 23.30 8.20 7.19
C GLN A 638 22.10 8.20 8.16
N HIS A 639 21.02 7.47 7.83
CA HIS A 639 19.84 7.35 8.69
C HIS A 639 19.77 5.96 9.31
N ASP A 640 19.42 5.87 10.59
CA ASP A 640 19.36 4.59 11.31
C ASP A 640 18.27 3.67 10.73
N ILE A 641 18.66 2.47 10.26
CA ILE A 641 17.76 1.45 9.71
C ILE A 641 17.21 0.61 10.86
N LEU A 642 16.26 1.15 11.61
CA LEU A 642 15.73 0.52 12.82
C LEU A 642 14.20 0.53 12.82
N TRP A 643 13.60 -0.61 13.16
CA TRP A 643 12.16 -0.71 13.45
C TRP A 643 11.92 -0.33 14.91
N ALA A 644 11.06 0.66 15.15
CA ALA A 644 10.83 1.21 16.49
C ALA A 644 10.20 0.18 17.45
N GLU A 645 9.46 -0.77 16.88
CA GLU A 645 8.74 -1.85 17.56
C GLU A 645 9.65 -3.01 17.95
N MET A 646 10.90 -3.06 17.49
CA MET A 646 11.84 -4.14 17.77
C MET A 646 12.88 -3.73 18.82
N THR A 647 13.47 -4.70 19.52
CA THR A 647 14.55 -4.45 20.49
C THR A 647 15.91 -4.46 19.80
N ALA A 648 16.95 -3.95 20.46
CA ALA A 648 18.32 -4.02 19.93
C ALA A 648 18.78 -5.47 19.73
N ARG A 649 18.43 -6.36 20.66
CA ARG A 649 18.75 -7.80 20.56
C ARG A 649 18.08 -8.44 19.35
N GLU A 650 16.81 -8.12 19.09
CA GLU A 650 16.08 -8.67 17.92
C GLU A 650 16.65 -8.17 16.59
N HIS A 651 17.09 -6.91 16.51
CA HIS A 651 17.78 -6.40 15.33
C HIS A 651 19.07 -7.17 15.09
N LEU A 652 19.88 -7.36 16.13
CA LEU A 652 21.13 -8.12 16.00
C LEU A 652 20.87 -9.59 15.66
N GLN A 653 19.80 -10.20 16.16
CA GLN A 653 19.36 -11.54 15.75
C GLN A 653 18.98 -11.57 14.26
N LEU A 654 18.19 -10.61 13.77
CA LEU A 654 17.81 -10.51 12.37
C LEU A 654 19.02 -10.36 11.45
N PHE A 655 19.92 -9.43 11.77
CA PHE A 655 21.09 -9.14 10.93
C PHE A 655 22.20 -10.18 11.05
N SER A 656 22.33 -10.85 12.20
CA SER A 656 23.24 -12.01 12.34
C SER A 656 22.79 -13.20 11.48
N GLU A 657 21.47 -13.45 11.40
CA GLU A 657 20.91 -14.44 10.48
C GLU A 657 21.13 -14.04 9.02
N LEU A 658 20.93 -12.76 8.68
CA LEU A 658 21.16 -12.24 7.33
C LEU A 658 22.63 -12.40 6.88
N LYS A 659 23.57 -12.19 7.81
CA LYS A 659 25.01 -12.41 7.57
C LYS A 659 25.41 -13.89 7.51
N GLY A 660 24.50 -14.81 7.86
CA GLY A 660 24.75 -16.26 7.82
C GLY A 660 25.54 -16.79 9.00
N ILE A 661 25.50 -16.10 10.16
CA ILE A 661 26.20 -16.56 11.37
C ILE A 661 25.52 -17.84 11.90
N PRO A 662 26.29 -18.92 12.15
CA PRO A 662 25.76 -20.16 12.71
C PRO A 662 24.95 -19.94 13.99
N ALA A 663 23.88 -20.70 14.18
CA ALA A 663 22.98 -20.53 15.31
C ALA A 663 23.69 -20.69 16.67
N GLN A 664 24.73 -21.53 16.74
CA GLN A 664 25.49 -21.80 17.95
C GLN A 664 26.33 -20.59 18.40
N GLU A 665 26.90 -19.84 17.45
CA GLU A 665 27.79 -18.71 17.75
C GLU A 665 27.03 -17.38 17.87
N ARG A 666 25.81 -17.34 17.35
CA ARG A 666 25.01 -16.11 17.21
C ARG A 666 24.87 -15.35 18.52
N GLU A 667 24.45 -16.02 19.58
CA GLU A 667 24.20 -15.37 20.86
C GLU A 667 25.48 -14.80 21.49
N SER A 668 26.60 -15.52 21.36
CA SER A 668 27.92 -15.05 21.80
C SER A 668 28.37 -13.80 21.04
N GLN A 669 28.23 -13.80 19.71
CA GLN A 669 28.59 -12.65 18.89
C GLN A 669 27.68 -11.43 19.15
N ILE A 670 26.38 -11.65 19.33
CA ILE A 670 25.42 -10.60 19.68
C ILE A 670 25.81 -9.96 21.00
N GLN A 671 26.09 -10.76 22.03
CA GLN A 671 26.47 -10.25 23.34
C GLN A 671 27.78 -9.46 23.29
N LYS A 672 28.80 -9.99 22.60
CA LYS A 672 30.09 -9.30 22.39
C LYS A 672 29.92 -7.92 21.75
N VAL A 673 29.10 -7.84 20.70
CA VAL A 673 28.85 -6.58 19.99
C VAL A 673 28.06 -5.60 20.88
N LEU A 674 27.04 -6.07 21.61
CA LEU A 674 26.29 -5.25 22.56
C LEU A 674 27.18 -4.65 23.65
N ASP A 675 28.14 -5.42 24.15
CA ASP A 675 29.11 -4.98 25.15
C ASP A 675 30.06 -3.93 24.57
N GLN A 676 30.54 -4.16 23.34
CA GLN A 676 31.42 -3.22 22.62
C GLN A 676 30.76 -1.84 22.43
N VAL A 677 29.45 -1.80 22.12
CA VAL A 677 28.72 -0.54 21.95
C VAL A 677 28.08 -0.01 23.25
N ARG A 678 28.28 -0.70 24.38
CA ARG A 678 27.71 -0.38 25.70
C ARG A 678 26.18 -0.29 25.70
N LEU A 679 25.51 -1.20 24.99
CA LEU A 679 24.03 -1.29 24.94
C LEU A 679 23.47 -2.55 25.64
N SER A 680 24.31 -3.44 26.17
CA SER A 680 23.89 -4.72 26.78
C SER A 680 22.78 -4.60 27.82
N LYS A 681 22.89 -3.63 28.74
CA LYS A 681 21.93 -3.43 29.85
C LYS A 681 20.51 -3.08 29.39
N ILE A 682 20.37 -2.46 28.23
CA ILE A 682 19.11 -1.94 27.68
C ILE A 682 18.70 -2.67 26.40
N SER A 683 19.40 -3.76 26.07
CA SER A 683 19.26 -4.48 24.79
C SER A 683 17.88 -5.08 24.55
N ASN A 684 17.13 -5.33 25.63
CA ASN A 684 15.77 -5.87 25.62
C ASN A 684 14.68 -4.79 25.59
N ASN A 685 15.04 -3.50 25.70
CA ASN A 685 14.08 -2.41 25.60
C ASN A 685 13.75 -2.13 24.12
N LEU A 686 12.53 -1.66 23.86
CA LEU A 686 12.09 -1.24 22.53
C LEU A 686 12.92 -0.04 22.05
N ILE A 687 13.28 -0.02 20.77
CA ILE A 687 14.05 1.08 20.17
C ILE A 687 13.30 2.41 20.19
N SER A 688 11.96 2.39 20.24
CA SER A 688 11.16 3.59 20.48
C SER A 688 11.61 4.38 21.72
N THR A 689 12.16 3.71 22.74
CA THR A 689 12.67 4.33 23.99
C THR A 689 14.11 4.84 23.89
N TYR A 690 14.81 4.57 22.78
CA TYR A 690 16.23 4.92 22.64
C TYR A 690 16.41 6.39 22.24
N SER A 691 17.43 7.03 22.81
CA SER A 691 17.89 8.35 22.34
C SER A 691 18.55 8.25 20.96
N GLY A 692 18.73 9.38 20.27
CA GLY A 692 19.42 9.41 18.97
C GLY A 692 20.82 8.80 19.01
N GLY A 693 21.62 9.11 20.04
CA GLY A 693 22.95 8.52 20.22
C GLY A 693 22.94 7.01 20.51
N MET A 694 21.89 6.50 21.19
CA MET A 694 21.71 5.06 21.40
C MET A 694 21.34 4.33 20.10
N LYS A 695 20.43 4.92 19.30
CA LYS A 695 20.06 4.40 17.97
C LYS A 695 21.27 4.35 17.04
N ARG A 696 22.10 5.40 17.05
CA ARG A 696 23.32 5.43 16.24
C ARG A 696 24.31 4.35 16.64
N ARG A 697 24.54 4.15 17.94
CA ARG A 697 25.39 3.06 18.44
C ARG A 697 24.86 1.68 18.06
N LEU A 698 23.54 1.50 18.02
CA LEU A 698 22.92 0.27 17.54
C LEU A 698 23.15 0.08 16.03
N SER A 699 23.07 1.12 15.21
CA SER A 699 23.42 1.04 13.79
C SER A 699 24.88 0.60 13.58
N VAL A 700 25.81 1.11 14.40
CA VAL A 700 27.21 0.65 14.40
C VAL A 700 27.33 -0.80 14.87
N ALA A 701 26.56 -1.21 15.88
CA ALA A 701 26.51 -2.60 16.34
C ALA A 701 26.06 -3.56 15.22
N ILE A 702 24.99 -3.19 14.49
CA ILE A 702 24.52 -3.96 13.34
C ILE A 702 25.59 -4.05 12.25
N ALA A 703 26.35 -2.99 12.02
CA ALA A 703 27.47 -3.03 11.07
C ALA A 703 28.66 -3.86 11.57
N CYS A 704 28.80 -4.14 12.87
CA CYS A 704 29.90 -4.94 13.42
C CYS A 704 29.58 -6.44 13.52
N ILE A 705 28.31 -6.82 13.42
CA ILE A 705 27.89 -8.23 13.55
C ILE A 705 28.46 -9.08 12.41
N GLY A 706 28.97 -10.27 12.72
CA GLY A 706 29.57 -11.18 11.74
C GLY A 706 31.00 -10.86 11.32
N ASP A 707 31.67 -9.96 12.05
CA ASP A 707 33.07 -9.56 11.83
C ASP A 707 33.43 -9.18 10.37
N PRO A 708 32.76 -8.16 9.80
CA PRO A 708 33.01 -7.74 8.42
C PRO A 708 34.41 -7.17 8.27
N LYS A 709 35.04 -7.46 7.12
CA LYS A 709 36.41 -7.03 6.79
C LYS A 709 36.46 -5.57 6.35
N ILE A 710 35.37 -5.06 5.76
CA ILE A 710 35.21 -3.66 5.37
C ILE A 710 33.91 -3.10 5.93
N ILE A 711 33.98 -1.93 6.55
CA ILE A 711 32.82 -1.21 7.09
C ILE A 711 32.72 0.15 6.41
N PHE A 712 31.60 0.40 5.74
CA PHE A 712 31.27 1.72 5.19
C PHE A 712 30.44 2.50 6.22
N MET A 713 30.77 3.75 6.47
CA MET A 713 30.05 4.62 7.40
C MET A 713 29.69 5.92 6.69
N ASP A 714 28.42 6.10 6.34
CA ASP A 714 27.95 7.31 5.69
C ASP A 714 27.53 8.33 6.76
N GLU A 715 28.34 9.39 6.94
CA GLU A 715 28.11 10.47 7.91
C GLU A 715 27.79 9.95 9.35
N PRO A 716 28.71 9.19 9.98
CA PRO A 716 28.44 8.47 11.23
C PRO A 716 28.08 9.35 12.42
N THR A 717 28.55 10.60 12.48
CA THR A 717 28.30 11.50 13.63
C THR A 717 27.18 12.52 13.41
N THR A 718 26.52 12.52 12.24
CA THR A 718 25.47 13.50 11.93
C THR A 718 24.26 13.35 12.85
N GLY A 719 23.81 14.45 13.46
CA GLY A 719 22.63 14.47 14.35
C GLY A 719 22.86 13.89 15.74
N VAL A 720 24.11 13.54 16.10
CA VAL A 720 24.48 12.98 17.39
C VAL A 720 24.99 14.09 18.32
N ASP A 721 24.59 14.05 19.60
CA ASP A 721 25.07 15.02 20.60
C ASP A 721 26.60 14.90 20.83
N PRO A 722 27.28 15.97 21.29
CA PRO A 722 28.75 15.97 21.41
C PRO A 722 29.32 14.85 22.31
N SER A 723 28.59 14.44 23.35
CA SER A 723 29.03 13.35 24.23
C SER A 723 28.95 12.01 23.51
N SER A 724 27.82 11.70 22.90
CA SER A 724 27.65 10.48 22.10
C SER A 724 28.60 10.44 20.89
N LYS A 725 28.93 11.60 20.29
CA LYS A 725 29.92 11.70 19.21
C LYS A 725 31.31 11.23 19.65
N ARG A 726 31.78 11.66 20.83
CA ARG A 726 33.07 11.19 21.39
C ARG A 726 33.08 9.68 21.57
N HIS A 727 32.02 9.13 22.16
CA HIS A 727 31.88 7.68 22.32
C HIS A 727 31.88 6.94 20.98
N LEU A 728 31.26 7.50 19.93
CA LEU A 728 31.25 6.91 18.60
C LEU A 728 32.66 6.94 17.98
N ILE A 729 33.38 8.06 18.10
CA ILE A 729 34.77 8.19 17.63
C ILE A 729 35.66 7.12 18.29
N ASP A 730 35.58 6.97 19.61
CA ASP A 730 36.33 5.97 20.36
C ASP A 730 35.97 4.54 19.93
N LEU A 731 34.68 4.29 19.70
CA LEU A 731 34.17 3.02 19.21
C LEU A 731 34.74 2.69 17.82
N VAL A 732 34.70 3.63 16.87
CA VAL A 732 35.25 3.43 15.51
C VAL A 732 36.75 3.12 15.57
N LYS A 733 37.51 3.83 16.41
CA LYS A 733 38.93 3.55 16.65
C LYS A 733 39.14 2.13 17.18
N SER A 734 38.28 1.65 18.10
CA SER A 734 38.37 0.29 18.65
C SER A 734 38.05 -0.80 17.63
N ILE A 735 37.15 -0.53 16.66
CA ILE A 735 36.73 -1.50 15.65
C ILE A 735 37.78 -1.65 14.53
N LYS A 736 38.60 -0.62 14.29
CA LYS A 736 39.57 -0.53 13.18
C LYS A 736 40.50 -1.74 13.04
N ASN A 737 40.88 -2.40 14.14
CA ASN A 737 41.88 -3.47 14.13
C ASN A 737 41.59 -4.52 13.04
N ASP A 738 42.58 -4.72 12.15
CA ASP A 738 42.52 -5.64 11.00
C ASP A 738 41.43 -5.38 9.94
N LYS A 739 40.69 -4.26 10.01
CA LYS A 739 39.59 -3.91 9.12
C LYS A 739 39.91 -2.70 8.26
N VAL A 740 39.17 -2.54 7.17
CA VAL A 740 39.14 -1.30 6.40
C VAL A 740 37.85 -0.57 6.75
N ILE A 741 37.97 0.69 7.17
CA ILE A 741 36.80 1.54 7.42
C ILE A 741 36.80 2.65 6.39
N ILE A 742 35.67 2.87 5.74
CA ILE A 742 35.48 4.00 4.85
C ILE A 742 34.39 4.85 5.45
N LEU A 743 34.74 6.06 5.86
CA LEU A 743 33.77 7.02 6.38
C LEU A 743 33.62 8.19 5.42
N THR A 744 32.39 8.69 5.29
CA THR A 744 32.13 10.01 4.70
C THR A 744 31.82 10.95 5.84
N SER A 745 32.37 12.15 5.79
CA SER A 745 31.97 13.23 6.69
C SER A 745 32.09 14.57 5.99
N HIS A 746 31.29 15.53 6.43
CA HIS A 746 31.45 16.95 6.12
C HIS A 746 32.20 17.70 7.24
N ASP A 747 32.41 17.07 8.39
CA ASP A 747 33.14 17.63 9.53
C ASP A 747 34.63 17.29 9.43
N MET A 748 35.44 18.34 9.29
CA MET A 748 36.87 18.20 9.10
C MET A 748 37.58 17.72 10.37
N HIS A 749 37.10 18.13 11.55
CA HIS A 749 37.66 17.67 12.81
C HIS A 749 37.43 16.17 13.02
N GLU A 750 36.26 15.66 12.60
CA GLU A 750 35.98 14.22 12.65
C GLU A 750 36.94 13.43 11.76
N VAL A 751 37.09 13.85 10.50
CA VAL A 751 37.98 13.19 9.54
C VAL A 751 39.43 13.27 10.02
N GLU A 752 39.87 14.41 10.55
CA GLU A 752 41.22 14.56 11.08
C GLU A 752 41.53 13.62 12.26
N ILE A 753 40.55 13.36 13.13
CA ILE A 753 40.73 12.50 14.30
C ILE A 753 40.67 11.00 13.95
N LEU A 754 39.85 10.64 12.95
CA LEU A 754 39.56 9.24 12.62
C LEU A 754 40.35 8.70 11.42
N ALA A 755 40.51 9.50 10.36
CA ALA A 755 41.00 9.00 9.08
C ALA A 755 42.53 8.99 9.01
N ASP A 756 43.10 7.84 8.64
CA ASP A 756 44.52 7.72 8.32
C ASP A 756 44.83 8.30 6.94
N LYS A 757 43.85 8.21 6.04
CA LYS A 757 43.94 8.67 4.66
C LYS A 757 42.68 9.44 4.31
N ILE A 758 42.85 10.61 3.71
CA ILE A 758 41.80 11.57 3.43
C ILE A 758 41.73 11.77 1.92
N VAL A 759 40.52 11.68 1.39
CA VAL A 759 40.20 11.99 -0.01
C VAL A 759 39.22 13.14 -0.03
N ILE A 760 39.64 14.27 -0.59
CA ILE A 760 38.75 15.42 -0.79
C ILE A 760 38.08 15.28 -2.14
N MET A 761 36.75 15.18 -2.13
CA MET A 761 35.90 15.09 -3.31
C MET A 761 35.32 16.47 -3.64
N ASN A 762 35.45 16.91 -4.88
CA ASN A 762 34.78 18.11 -5.40
C ASN A 762 34.09 17.83 -6.74
N GLU A 763 32.80 18.16 -6.85
CA GLU A 763 31.98 17.99 -8.07
C GLU A 763 32.12 16.61 -8.77
N GLY A 764 32.21 15.55 -7.97
CA GLY A 764 32.32 14.17 -8.43
C GLY A 764 33.74 13.69 -8.72
N VAL A 765 34.76 14.55 -8.59
CA VAL A 765 36.17 14.25 -8.87
C VAL A 765 36.96 14.17 -7.56
N MET A 766 37.94 13.26 -7.50
CA MET A 766 38.94 13.23 -6.43
C MET A 766 39.94 14.37 -6.63
N ALA A 767 39.86 15.40 -5.79
CA ALA A 767 40.70 16.59 -5.89
C ALA A 767 42.07 16.40 -5.23
N CYS A 768 42.12 15.66 -4.12
CA CYS A 768 43.37 15.27 -3.48
C CYS A 768 43.23 13.95 -2.72
N ASN A 769 44.37 13.34 -2.40
CA ASN A 769 44.47 12.05 -1.73
C ASN A 769 45.75 11.98 -0.88
N GLY A 770 45.62 11.97 0.45
CA GLY A 770 46.78 11.91 1.36
C GLY A 770 46.37 11.87 2.83
N ASN A 771 47.32 11.72 3.75
CA ASN A 771 47.05 11.86 5.18
C ASN A 771 46.93 13.35 5.58
N SER A 772 46.42 13.64 6.79
CA SER A 772 46.22 15.01 7.28
C SER A 772 47.48 15.88 7.18
N LEU A 773 48.65 15.34 7.57
CA LEU A 773 49.92 16.06 7.55
C LEU A 773 50.39 16.36 6.11
N GLN A 774 50.29 15.39 5.20
CA GLN A 774 50.64 15.54 3.79
C GLN A 774 49.76 16.61 3.12
N LEU A 775 48.46 16.61 3.42
CA LEU A 775 47.53 17.58 2.85
C LEU A 775 47.77 18.99 3.39
N LYS A 776 48.03 19.14 4.70
CA LYS A 776 48.42 20.43 5.29
C LYS A 776 49.75 20.94 4.78
N SER A 777 50.74 20.07 4.58
CA SER A 777 52.03 20.48 4.01
C SER A 777 51.93 20.89 2.54
N LYS A 778 51.03 20.28 1.76
CA LYS A 778 50.90 20.52 0.31
C LYS A 778 49.98 21.71 0.00
N TYR A 779 48.82 21.77 0.64
CA TYR A 779 47.78 22.75 0.35
C TYR A 779 47.57 23.77 1.46
N GLY A 780 48.07 23.49 2.67
CA GLY A 780 48.04 24.45 3.76
C GLY A 780 49.01 25.58 3.49
N GLU A 781 48.67 26.77 3.97
CA GLU A 781 49.50 27.96 3.77
C GLU A 781 50.62 28.09 4.82
N GLY A 782 50.85 27.04 5.62
CA GLY A 782 51.85 26.99 6.68
C GLY A 782 51.27 27.32 8.05
N TYR A 783 51.82 28.35 8.71
CA TYR A 783 51.27 28.87 9.96
C TYR A 783 50.23 29.95 9.65
N SER A 784 49.19 30.00 10.48
CA SER A 784 48.13 30.99 10.43
C SER A 784 48.16 31.79 11.73
N VAL A 785 48.26 33.11 11.61
CA VAL A 785 48.21 34.03 12.74
C VAL A 785 46.88 34.77 12.70
N ASN A 786 46.11 34.63 13.77
CA ASN A 786 44.87 35.35 13.98
C ASN A 786 45.16 36.54 14.91
N ILE A 787 44.91 37.75 14.42
CA ILE A 787 45.08 39.00 15.17
C ILE A 787 43.70 39.62 15.39
N VAL A 788 43.42 40.04 16.61
CA VAL A 788 42.21 40.77 16.97
C VAL A 788 42.54 42.27 17.00
N ALA A 789 42.01 43.01 16.05
CA ALA A 789 42.13 44.47 16.00
C ALA A 789 41.34 45.13 17.15
N LYS A 790 41.77 46.29 17.63
CA LYS A 790 41.07 47.04 18.69
C LYS A 790 39.82 47.75 18.17
N SER A 791 39.89 48.29 16.96
CA SER A 791 38.81 49.05 16.30
C SER A 791 38.76 48.75 14.80
N PRO A 792 37.62 48.96 14.12
CA PRO A 792 37.54 48.77 12.67
C PRO A 792 38.47 49.73 11.90
N GLU A 793 38.79 50.90 12.47
CA GLU A 793 39.71 51.89 11.90
C GLU A 793 41.17 51.44 11.94
N SER A 794 41.54 50.58 12.89
CA SER A 794 42.90 50.03 13.02
C SER A 794 43.22 48.90 12.03
N ILE A 795 42.20 48.31 11.39
CA ILE A 795 42.35 47.15 10.51
C ILE A 795 43.36 47.39 9.36
N PRO A 796 43.31 48.51 8.61
CA PRO A 796 44.27 48.78 7.55
C PRO A 796 45.71 48.85 8.07
N ALA A 797 45.94 49.48 9.23
CA ALA A 797 47.26 49.60 9.84
C ALA A 797 47.80 48.25 10.32
N VAL A 798 46.94 47.36 10.84
CA VAL A 798 47.33 45.99 11.20
C VAL A 798 47.68 45.18 9.95
N VAL A 799 46.91 45.28 8.88
CA VAL A 799 47.19 44.58 7.61
C VAL A 799 48.52 45.04 7.02
N GLU A 800 48.79 46.35 7.01
CA GLU A 800 50.06 46.92 6.55
C GLU A 800 51.24 46.44 7.41
N PHE A 801 51.11 46.51 8.74
CA PHE A 801 52.13 46.02 9.68
C PHE A 801 52.50 44.56 9.42
N VAL A 802 51.51 43.66 9.33
CA VAL A 802 51.78 42.22 9.14
C VAL A 802 52.41 41.94 7.77
N THR A 803 51.95 42.65 6.73
CA THR A 803 52.48 42.48 5.36
C THR A 803 53.93 42.98 5.26
N LEU A 804 54.31 44.01 6.02
CA LEU A 804 55.69 44.50 6.10
C LEU A 804 56.59 43.58 6.94
N SER A 805 56.09 43.04 8.05
CA SER A 805 56.91 42.24 8.96
C SER A 805 57.20 40.82 8.48
N ILE A 806 56.34 40.23 7.64
CA ILE A 806 56.55 38.87 7.09
C ILE A 806 56.52 38.90 5.55
N PRO A 807 57.66 38.68 4.87
CA PRO A 807 57.68 38.57 3.41
C PRO A 807 56.92 37.33 2.94
N GLY A 808 55.94 37.54 2.05
CA GLY A 808 55.10 36.48 1.50
C GLY A 808 53.86 36.12 2.34
N CYS A 809 53.56 36.91 3.37
CA CYS A 809 52.31 36.79 4.12
C CYS A 809 51.09 37.04 3.23
N LYS A 810 50.10 36.15 3.32
CA LYS A 810 48.82 36.26 2.61
C LYS A 810 47.70 36.56 3.59
N PHE A 811 46.92 37.59 3.28
CA PHE A 811 45.68 37.86 3.98
C PHE A 811 44.63 36.81 3.60
N MET A 812 44.20 36.01 4.57
CA MET A 812 43.32 34.86 4.34
C MET A 812 41.85 35.23 4.47
N LYS A 813 41.46 35.76 5.64
CA LYS A 813 40.08 36.03 6.01
C LYS A 813 40.01 37.19 7.00
N GLN A 814 38.90 37.91 6.95
CA GLN A 814 38.51 38.89 7.97
C GLN A 814 37.08 38.60 8.43
N SER A 815 36.91 38.54 9.76
CA SER A 815 35.60 38.42 10.40
C SER A 815 35.50 39.51 11.47
N ALA A 816 34.75 40.58 11.16
CA ALA A 816 34.67 41.77 12.00
C ALA A 816 36.07 42.33 12.35
N LEU A 817 36.51 42.19 13.61
CA LEU A 817 37.81 42.64 14.12
C LEU A 817 38.89 41.54 14.10
N GLN A 818 38.56 40.31 13.71
CA GLN A 818 39.53 39.20 13.63
C GLN A 818 40.11 39.12 12.21
N LEU A 819 41.43 39.21 12.12
CA LEU A 819 42.19 39.16 10.88
C LEU A 819 43.06 37.90 10.88
N ASN A 820 42.94 37.06 9.85
CA ASN A 820 43.73 35.85 9.70
C ASN A 820 44.75 36.02 8.58
N PHE A 821 46.02 35.80 8.90
CA PHE A 821 47.15 35.87 7.99
C PHE A 821 47.84 34.51 7.90
N GLY A 822 48.10 34.03 6.69
CA GLY A 822 48.84 32.79 6.43
C GLY A 822 50.25 33.08 5.93
N PHE A 823 51.24 32.32 6.42
CA PHE A 823 52.60 32.38 5.90
C PHE A 823 53.30 31.01 5.82
N PRO A 824 54.09 30.76 4.75
CA PRO A 824 54.72 29.46 4.51
C PRO A 824 55.67 29.01 5.63
N VAL A 825 55.76 27.70 5.86
CA VAL A 825 56.71 27.08 6.82
C VAL A 825 58.16 27.26 6.40
N THR A 826 58.42 27.64 5.14
CA THR A 826 59.77 27.81 4.57
C THR A 826 60.43 29.15 4.95
N ILE A 827 59.74 30.03 5.67
CA ILE A 827 60.31 31.31 6.12
C ILE A 827 61.37 31.07 7.19
N ASP A 828 62.42 31.89 7.20
CA ASP A 828 63.47 31.83 8.22
C ASP A 828 62.88 31.96 9.64
N HIS A 829 63.28 31.04 10.51
CA HIS A 829 62.87 30.98 11.91
C HIS A 829 63.19 32.29 12.66
N GLN A 830 64.25 33.01 12.28
CA GLN A 830 64.59 34.29 12.89
C GLN A 830 63.58 35.40 12.59
N ILE A 831 63.05 35.45 11.36
CA ILE A 831 62.05 36.44 10.95
C ILE A 831 60.74 36.20 11.72
N ILE A 832 60.34 34.93 11.84
CA ILE A 832 59.13 34.53 12.59
C ILE A 832 59.27 34.88 14.08
N ALA A 833 60.43 34.59 14.69
CA ALA A 833 60.69 34.92 16.10
C ALA A 833 60.66 36.43 16.35
N ASN A 834 61.26 37.23 15.47
CA ASN A 834 61.22 38.69 15.55
C ASN A 834 59.81 39.23 15.38
N PHE A 835 59.02 38.66 14.47
CA PHE A 835 57.62 39.04 14.29
C PHE A 835 56.78 38.77 15.54
N PHE A 836 56.89 37.59 16.15
CA PHE A 836 56.17 37.30 17.40
C PHE A 836 56.62 38.21 18.55
N LYS A 837 57.91 38.55 18.61
CA LYS A 837 58.40 39.52 19.58
C LYS A 837 57.80 40.91 19.37
N GLN A 838 57.72 41.39 18.12
CA GLN A 838 57.05 42.65 17.79
C GLN A 838 55.56 42.63 18.13
N LEU A 839 54.87 41.51 17.87
CA LEU A 839 53.48 41.36 18.26
C LEU A 839 53.33 41.45 19.77
N GLU A 840 54.16 40.75 20.53
CA GLU A 840 54.14 40.78 21.99
C GLU A 840 54.45 42.17 22.56
N GLU A 841 55.45 42.87 22.02
CA GLU A 841 55.79 44.26 22.39
C GLU A 841 54.62 45.23 22.15
N ILE A 842 53.98 45.16 20.98
CA ILE A 842 52.82 46.00 20.65
C ILE A 842 51.64 45.65 21.57
N THR A 843 51.37 44.37 21.82
CA THR A 843 50.21 43.96 22.62
C THR A 843 50.37 44.35 24.10
N ASN A 844 51.60 44.35 24.61
CA ASN A 844 51.92 44.74 25.99
C ASN A 844 52.03 46.26 26.20
N ASP A 845 52.16 47.07 25.14
CA ASP A 845 52.19 48.52 25.27
C ASP A 845 50.82 49.07 25.71
N PRO A 846 50.69 49.72 26.89
CA PRO A 846 49.42 50.28 27.35
C PRO A 846 48.85 51.36 26.42
N ASN A 847 49.69 52.05 25.63
CA ASN A 847 49.25 53.08 24.69
C ASN A 847 48.87 52.55 23.30
N ASN A 848 48.96 51.23 23.07
CA ASN A 848 48.67 50.60 21.80
C ASN A 848 47.20 50.82 21.36
N GLN A 849 47.00 51.26 20.11
CA GLN A 849 45.67 51.40 19.49
C GLN A 849 45.44 50.43 18.30
N LEU A 850 46.45 49.61 17.96
CA LEU A 850 46.46 48.73 16.79
C LEU A 850 45.74 47.40 17.05
N MET A 851 46.12 46.66 18.10
CA MET A 851 45.60 45.31 18.33
C MET A 851 45.34 44.98 19.79
N ARG A 852 44.42 44.04 20.02
CA ARG A 852 43.95 43.60 21.33
C ARG A 852 44.61 42.28 21.76
N ASP A 853 44.70 41.33 20.85
CA ASP A 853 45.21 39.98 21.14
C ASP A 853 45.66 39.30 19.84
N TRP A 854 46.51 38.28 19.93
CA TRP A 854 46.95 37.49 18.79
C TRP A 854 47.11 36.01 19.16
N SER A 855 46.92 35.13 18.20
CA SER A 855 47.14 33.69 18.36
C SER A 855 47.76 33.10 17.11
N VAL A 856 48.59 32.08 17.30
CA VAL A 856 49.23 31.33 16.21
C VAL A 856 48.62 29.94 16.19
N SER A 857 48.23 29.50 15.00
CA SER A 857 47.72 28.17 14.75
C SER A 857 48.43 27.58 13.54
N HIS A 858 48.49 26.26 13.46
CA HIS A 858 48.92 25.61 12.23
C HIS A 858 47.74 25.55 11.25
N SER A 859 48.01 25.50 9.94
CA SER A 859 46.97 25.33 8.93
C SER A 859 46.03 24.17 9.28
N THR A 860 44.74 24.46 9.28
CA THR A 860 43.71 23.48 9.59
C THR A 860 43.34 22.69 8.33
N LEU A 861 42.68 21.55 8.51
CA LEU A 861 42.12 20.84 7.36
C LEU A 861 41.04 21.67 6.65
N ASP A 862 40.39 22.61 7.36
CA ASP A 862 39.45 23.58 6.80
C ASP A 862 40.10 24.51 5.77
N ASP A 863 41.29 25.03 6.07
CA ASP A 863 42.03 25.89 5.15
C ASP A 863 42.46 25.13 3.89
N VAL A 864 42.91 23.87 4.07
CA VAL A 864 43.22 22.96 2.96
C VAL A 864 42.00 22.75 2.07
N PHE A 865 40.84 22.44 2.65
CA PHE A 865 39.62 22.20 1.88
C PHE A 865 39.17 23.44 1.09
N LEU A 866 39.22 24.63 1.71
CA LEU A 866 38.89 25.88 1.03
C LEU A 866 39.85 26.16 -0.13
N LYS A 867 41.14 25.87 0.05
CA LYS A 867 42.11 26.02 -1.03
C LYS A 867 41.86 25.05 -2.18
N VAL A 868 41.67 23.77 -1.87
CA VAL A 868 41.41 22.71 -2.85
C VAL A 868 40.11 22.99 -3.62
N SER A 869 39.04 23.40 -2.93
CA SER A 869 37.78 23.77 -3.57
C SER A 869 37.89 25.00 -4.45
N HIS A 870 38.68 26.01 -4.06
CA HIS A 870 38.96 27.19 -4.90
C HIS A 870 39.76 26.80 -6.15
N LEU A 871 40.82 26.01 -6.00
CA LEU A 871 41.63 25.52 -7.13
C LEU A 871 40.79 24.69 -8.09
N ALA A 872 39.92 23.83 -7.57
CA ALA A 872 39.05 23.03 -8.40
C ALA A 872 37.98 23.85 -9.14
N LYS A 873 37.46 24.95 -8.55
CA LYS A 873 36.58 25.90 -9.26
C LYS A 873 37.28 26.64 -10.39
N LEU A 874 38.55 27.02 -10.19
CA LEU A 874 39.35 27.65 -11.25
C LEU A 874 39.66 26.70 -12.41
N LYS A 875 39.66 25.37 -12.17
CA LYS A 875 39.84 24.35 -13.22
C LYS A 875 38.54 24.04 -13.98
N THR A 876 37.37 24.30 -13.40
CA THR A 876 36.07 24.04 -14.04
C THR A 876 35.52 25.23 -14.82
N GLN A 877 35.94 26.46 -14.49
CA GLN A 877 35.82 27.64 -15.35
C GLN A 877 36.84 27.59 -16.48
#